data_AF-A0A540MRG5-F1
#
_entry.id   AF-A0A540MRG5-F1
#
_cell.length_a   1.000
_cell.length_b   1.000
_cell.length_c   1.000
_cell.angle_alpha   90.00
_cell.angle_beta   90.00
_cell.angle_gamma   90.00
#
_symmetry.space_group_name_H-M   'P 1'
#
loop_
_entity.id
_entity.type
_entity.pdbx_description
1 polymer ?
#
loop_
_entity_poly.entity_id
_entity_poly.type
_entity_poly.pdbx_seq_one_letter_code
_entity_poly.pdbx_strand_id
1 'polypeptide(L)'
;MSIPKEPEQVMKLRGGSVLGKKTILKSDHFPGCQNKRLYPHIDGAPNYRQADSLHVHGVAIPTIDGIQNVLNHIGAQQIDGKRAQVLWINLREEPVVYINGRPFVLRDVERPFSNLEYTGINRARVEQMEARLKEDLLTEAARYGNKILVTDELPDGQMVDQWEPVSRDSVKTPLEVYEELQEQGYLVDYERVPITDEKSPKELDFDILVHKISQADINAEIIFNCQMGRGRTTTGMVIATLIYLNRIGASGIPRTNSIGKISESSEIVGDNVPSSEDAIRRGEYAVIRSLIRVLEGGVEGKRQVDKVIDKCASMQNLREAIATYRNSIMRQPDEMKKEASLSFFMEYLERYYFLICFTVYIHSEGAALRSSSCDYIGFADWMKARPELYSIIRRLLRRDPMGALGYASLNPSLKKIAESADGRPCEMGVVAALRKGEVLGSQTVLKSDHCPGCQNQNLPERVDGAPNFREVPGFSVYGVANPTIDGIRSVIHRIGSSKDGRPVFWHNMREEPVVYINGKPFVLREVERPYKNMLEYTGIDRERVERMEARLKEDILREADHYGGAIMVIHETDDGQIFDAWEHVNSEAIQTPLEVFKGLEEDGFPIKYARVPITDGKAPKSSDFDTLAINIASASKDTAFVFNCQMGRGRTTTGTVIACLLKLRIDYGRPIKILVDNITLEEVDGGSSSGDETGGSSAASTSSVTNFRNEKEQSRVFGMNDILLLWKITRLFDNGVECREALDAIIDRCSALQNIRQAVLQYRKVFNQQHVEPRVRRVALNRGAEYLERYFRLIAFAAYLGSEAFDGFCGQGESRMTFKNWLHQRPEVQAMKWSIRLRPGRFFTVPEELRAPHESQHGDAVMEAIIKARNGSVLGKGSILKMYFFPGQRTSSHIQIHGAPHVYKVDGYPVYSMATPTILGAKEMLAYLGAKPKAEGSAAQKVVLTDLREEAIVYINGTPFVLRELNKPVDTLKHVGITGSVVEHMEARLKEDILSEVRQSGGRMLLHREEYSPALNQSSVIGYLENIFADDVKTPAEVYAALKDEGYNIAYRRIPLTREREALASDVDAIQYCIDDSAGCYLFVSHTGFGGVAYAMAIICIRIGAETNSLPKDPQPLVGTNLMCTPEEDLPSRASDEEVLRMGDYRDILSLTRVLVYGPKSKADVDIVIERCAGAGHLRDDILYYSKELKKFPDADDEQRACVMDMGIKALKRYFFLITFRSYLYCTCAADIKFTSWMDARPELGHLCNNLRIDK
;
A
#
# COMPACT_ATOMS: atom_id res chain seq x y z
N MET A 1 -10.04 53.14 -16.14
CA MET A 1 -8.84 52.59 -15.44
C MET A 1 -7.85 52.17 -16.52
N SER A 2 -6.57 52.50 -16.38
CA SER A 2 -5.54 52.04 -17.34
C SER A 2 -5.29 50.56 -17.12
N ILE A 3 -5.17 49.80 -18.22
CA ILE A 3 -4.76 48.40 -18.20
C ILE A 3 -3.36 48.36 -17.54
N PRO A 4 -3.09 47.51 -16.53
CA PRO A 4 -1.76 47.36 -15.95
C PRO A 4 -0.74 47.11 -17.05
N LYS A 5 0.38 47.84 -17.04
CA LYS A 5 1.37 47.77 -18.12
C LYS A 5 2.16 46.46 -18.13
N GLU A 6 2.16 45.68 -17.04
CA GLU A 6 2.95 44.45 -16.94
C GLU A 6 2.09 43.18 -16.71
N PRO A 7 2.14 42.19 -17.63
CA PRO A 7 1.48 40.88 -17.53
C PRO A 7 1.68 40.16 -16.18
N GLU A 8 2.89 40.24 -15.61
CA GLU A 8 3.20 39.61 -14.32
C GLU A 8 2.32 40.12 -13.18
N GLN A 9 1.93 41.40 -13.21
CA GLN A 9 1.08 41.98 -12.16
C GLN A 9 -0.33 41.41 -12.24
N VAL A 10 -0.86 41.23 -13.46
CA VAL A 10 -2.16 40.60 -13.68
C VAL A 10 -2.14 39.16 -13.16
N MET A 11 -1.11 38.38 -13.52
CA MET A 11 -0.95 36.98 -13.08
C MET A 11 -0.85 36.83 -11.55
N LYS A 12 -0.22 37.80 -10.86
CA LYS A 12 -0.11 37.83 -9.39
C LYS A 12 -1.41 38.24 -8.69
N LEU A 13 -2.23 39.07 -9.34
CA LEU A 13 -3.51 39.58 -8.82
C LEU A 13 -4.71 38.67 -9.14
N ARG A 14 -4.51 37.58 -9.90
CA ARG A 14 -5.56 36.60 -10.20
C ARG A 14 -6.16 36.03 -8.91
N GLY A 15 -7.47 36.17 -8.80
CA GLY A 15 -8.26 35.75 -7.62
C GLY A 15 -9.44 34.84 -7.97
N GLY A 16 -9.45 34.26 -9.16
CA GLY A 16 -10.48 33.31 -9.58
C GLY A 16 -10.40 31.98 -8.82
N SER A 17 -11.48 31.21 -8.88
CA SER A 17 -11.58 29.91 -8.22
C SER A 17 -10.71 28.82 -8.88
N VAL A 18 -10.61 28.87 -10.20
CA VAL A 18 -9.80 28.03 -11.07
C VAL A 18 -8.67 28.87 -11.69
N LEU A 19 -9.01 30.05 -12.25
CA LEU A 19 -8.04 31.03 -12.75
C LEU A 19 -7.45 31.86 -11.58
N GLY A 20 -6.67 31.17 -10.74
CA GLY A 20 -6.05 31.74 -9.54
C GLY A 20 -4.62 32.23 -9.75
N LYS A 21 -3.98 32.64 -8.66
CA LYS A 21 -2.55 33.00 -8.63
C LYS A 21 -1.67 31.90 -9.24
N LYS A 22 -0.52 32.31 -9.80
CA LYS A 22 0.46 31.43 -10.45
C LYS A 22 -0.09 30.59 -11.61
N THR A 23 -1.13 31.08 -12.29
CA THR A 23 -1.68 30.41 -13.47
C THR A 23 -1.71 31.30 -14.70
N ILE A 24 -1.60 30.67 -15.87
CA ILE A 24 -1.76 31.30 -17.18
C ILE A 24 -2.81 30.56 -18.02
N LEU A 25 -3.39 31.24 -19.00
CA LEU A 25 -4.24 30.63 -20.01
C LEU A 25 -3.46 30.53 -21.31
N LYS A 26 -2.98 29.33 -21.61
CA LYS A 26 -2.13 29.08 -22.76
C LYS A 26 -2.97 28.62 -23.95
N SER A 27 -2.69 29.14 -25.15
CA SER A 27 -3.26 28.60 -26.38
C SER A 27 -2.84 27.15 -26.57
N ASP A 28 -3.83 26.29 -26.85
CA ASP A 28 -3.59 24.89 -27.14
C ASP A 28 -3.19 24.66 -28.61
N HIS A 29 -3.42 25.63 -29.48
CA HIS A 29 -2.84 25.67 -30.81
C HIS A 29 -1.48 26.36 -30.71
N PHE A 30 -0.41 25.58 -30.94
CA PHE A 30 0.97 26.04 -30.92
C PHE A 30 1.72 25.42 -32.11
N PRO A 31 2.84 26.00 -32.59
CA PRO A 31 3.50 25.58 -33.83
C PRO A 31 3.87 24.09 -33.91
N GLY A 32 4.14 23.45 -32.78
CA GLY A 32 4.44 22.02 -32.67
C GLY A 32 3.21 21.09 -32.59
N CYS A 33 1.98 21.60 -32.59
CA CYS A 33 0.79 20.78 -32.40
C CYS A 33 0.36 19.98 -33.64
N GLN A 34 0.87 20.32 -34.83
CA GLN A 34 0.48 19.70 -36.10
C GLN A 34 1.61 18.86 -36.73
N ASN A 35 1.33 17.58 -36.96
CA ASN A 35 2.15 16.67 -37.76
C ASN A 35 1.73 16.76 -39.23
N LYS A 36 2.50 17.50 -40.03
CA LYS A 36 2.23 17.75 -41.46
C LYS A 36 2.26 16.50 -42.34
N ARG A 37 2.66 15.34 -41.82
CA ARG A 37 2.71 14.06 -42.55
C ARG A 37 1.38 13.29 -42.54
N LEU A 38 0.44 13.66 -41.66
CA LEU A 38 -0.87 13.02 -41.60
C LEU A 38 -1.80 13.61 -42.65
N TYR A 39 -2.60 12.74 -43.29
CA TYR A 39 -3.66 13.12 -44.23
C TYR A 39 -4.95 12.37 -43.85
N PRO A 40 -6.14 12.97 -44.09
CA PRO A 40 -6.37 14.28 -44.72
C PRO A 40 -6.07 15.47 -43.79
N HIS A 41 -5.76 16.64 -44.37
CA HIS A 41 -5.68 17.90 -43.62
C HIS A 41 -7.06 18.54 -43.54
N ILE A 42 -7.58 18.69 -42.34
CA ILE A 42 -8.85 19.37 -42.07
C ILE A 42 -8.53 20.69 -41.37
N ASP A 43 -9.01 21.80 -41.94
CA ASP A 43 -8.73 23.13 -41.40
C ASP A 43 -9.32 23.27 -39.98
N GLY A 44 -8.53 23.86 -39.08
CA GLY A 44 -8.86 23.97 -37.66
C GLY A 44 -8.82 22.66 -36.85
N ALA A 45 -8.56 21.50 -37.47
CA ALA A 45 -8.57 20.17 -36.83
C ALA A 45 -7.22 19.42 -37.01
N PRO A 46 -6.19 19.77 -36.23
CA PRO A 46 -4.86 19.21 -36.39
C PRO A 46 -4.83 17.69 -36.14
N ASN A 47 -3.95 16.97 -36.83
CA ASN A 47 -3.68 15.54 -36.67
C ASN A 47 -4.90 14.60 -36.80
N TYR A 48 -5.94 15.04 -37.53
CA TYR A 48 -7.04 14.18 -37.90
C TYR A 48 -6.55 12.96 -38.69
N ARG A 49 -7.07 11.78 -38.34
CA ARG A 49 -6.75 10.50 -38.99
C ARG A 49 -7.79 9.44 -38.65
N GLN A 50 -7.87 8.44 -39.52
CA GLN A 50 -8.68 7.23 -39.35
C GLN A 50 -7.78 6.02 -39.05
N ALA A 51 -8.27 5.06 -38.26
CA ALA A 51 -7.61 3.77 -38.03
C ALA A 51 -7.86 2.84 -39.23
N ASP A 52 -6.94 2.85 -40.21
CA ASP A 52 -7.11 2.21 -41.52
C ASP A 52 -8.47 2.56 -42.14
N SER A 53 -9.33 1.55 -42.35
CA SER A 53 -10.68 1.65 -42.92
C SER A 53 -11.77 1.32 -41.89
N LEU A 54 -11.50 1.53 -40.60
CA LEU A 54 -12.44 1.27 -39.50
C LEU A 54 -13.14 2.57 -39.06
N HIS A 55 -14.30 2.46 -38.41
CA HIS A 55 -15.10 3.59 -37.92
C HIS A 55 -14.52 4.29 -36.67
N VAL A 56 -13.19 4.39 -36.58
CA VAL A 56 -12.46 4.92 -35.43
C VAL A 56 -11.47 5.97 -35.90
N HIS A 57 -11.58 7.17 -35.33
CA HIS A 57 -10.84 8.36 -35.73
C HIS A 57 -10.13 8.99 -34.54
N GLY A 58 -9.05 9.73 -34.83
CA GLY A 58 -8.31 10.48 -33.84
C GLY A 58 -7.97 11.88 -34.34
N VAL A 59 -8.06 12.89 -33.47
CA VAL A 59 -7.74 14.28 -33.77
C VAL A 59 -7.04 14.94 -32.58
N ALA A 60 -6.21 15.96 -32.81
CA ALA A 60 -5.76 16.86 -31.77
C ALA A 60 -6.90 17.80 -31.35
N ILE A 61 -6.70 18.65 -30.34
CA ILE A 61 -7.74 19.59 -29.92
C ILE A 61 -8.10 20.53 -31.09
N PRO A 62 -9.34 20.47 -31.64
CA PRO A 62 -9.73 21.30 -32.76
C PRO A 62 -10.19 22.68 -32.28
N THR A 63 -10.31 23.63 -33.22
CA THR A 63 -11.14 24.85 -33.05
C THR A 63 -12.62 24.48 -33.20
N ILE A 64 -13.53 25.40 -32.85
CA ILE A 64 -14.97 25.18 -33.08
C ILE A 64 -15.26 24.89 -34.57
N ASP A 65 -14.71 25.71 -35.47
CA ASP A 65 -14.82 25.50 -36.92
C ASP A 65 -14.18 24.18 -37.35
N GLY A 66 -13.07 23.80 -36.73
CA GLY A 66 -12.42 22.50 -36.94
C GLY A 66 -13.32 21.31 -36.58
N ILE A 67 -14.10 21.40 -35.49
CA ILE A 67 -15.08 20.37 -35.12
C ILE A 67 -16.13 20.24 -36.23
N GLN A 68 -16.69 21.36 -36.69
CA GLN A 68 -17.67 21.37 -37.78
C GLN A 68 -17.10 20.77 -39.05
N ASN A 69 -15.87 21.14 -39.42
CA ASN A 69 -15.20 20.61 -40.61
C ASN A 69 -14.99 19.09 -40.54
N VAL A 70 -14.65 18.55 -39.35
CA VAL A 70 -14.54 17.10 -39.13
C VAL A 70 -15.90 16.41 -39.26
N LEU A 71 -16.95 16.97 -38.63
CA LEU A 71 -18.30 16.42 -38.69
C LEU A 71 -18.86 16.42 -40.12
N ASN A 72 -18.57 17.47 -40.89
CA ASN A 72 -18.91 17.57 -42.31
C ASN A 72 -18.15 16.55 -43.16
N HIS A 73 -16.85 16.38 -42.91
CA HIS A 73 -16.02 15.40 -43.59
C HIS A 73 -16.54 13.96 -43.40
N ILE A 74 -17.04 13.64 -42.20
CA ILE A 74 -17.61 12.33 -41.85
C ILE A 74 -19.05 12.15 -42.36
N GLY A 75 -19.73 13.23 -42.74
CA GLY A 75 -21.13 13.18 -43.18
C GLY A 75 -22.15 13.10 -42.03
N ALA A 76 -21.85 13.77 -40.91
CA ALA A 76 -22.76 13.88 -39.77
C ALA A 76 -23.89 14.91 -39.97
N GLN A 77 -23.75 15.78 -40.97
CA GLN A 77 -24.74 16.77 -41.38
C GLN A 77 -25.65 16.21 -42.50
N GLN A 78 -26.94 16.58 -42.49
CA GLN A 78 -27.94 16.00 -43.38
C GLN A 78 -27.81 16.54 -44.82
N ILE A 79 -27.11 15.80 -45.67
CA ILE A 79 -27.01 16.03 -47.12
C ILE A 79 -27.17 14.64 -47.77
N ASP A 80 -28.20 14.43 -48.59
CA ASP A 80 -28.47 13.18 -49.36
C ASP A 80 -28.97 11.92 -48.61
N GLY A 81 -29.66 12.06 -47.47
CA GLY A 81 -30.48 10.97 -46.90
C GLY A 81 -29.73 9.84 -46.18
N LYS A 82 -28.40 9.88 -46.12
CA LYS A 82 -27.57 9.07 -45.20
C LYS A 82 -26.94 10.01 -44.15
N ARG A 83 -27.08 9.68 -42.87
CA ARG A 83 -26.59 10.50 -41.75
C ARG A 83 -25.69 9.63 -40.88
N ALA A 84 -24.40 9.94 -40.81
CA ALA A 84 -23.47 9.22 -39.94
C ALA A 84 -23.71 9.65 -38.49
N GLN A 85 -23.89 8.69 -37.58
CA GLN A 85 -23.93 8.96 -36.14
C GLN A 85 -22.49 9.06 -35.63
N VAL A 86 -22.15 10.14 -34.94
CA VAL A 86 -20.80 10.36 -34.39
C VAL A 86 -20.83 10.27 -32.87
N LEU A 87 -19.90 9.52 -32.28
CA LEU A 87 -19.60 9.56 -30.85
C LEU A 87 -18.25 10.23 -30.66
N TRP A 88 -18.24 11.45 -30.12
CA TRP A 88 -17.04 12.23 -29.87
C TRP A 88 -16.59 12.09 -28.40
N ILE A 89 -15.42 11.50 -28.19
CA ILE A 89 -14.85 11.24 -26.87
C ILE A 89 -13.62 12.10 -26.64
N ASN A 90 -13.71 13.05 -25.72
CA ASN A 90 -12.59 13.87 -25.28
C ASN A 90 -11.88 13.21 -24.08
N LEU A 91 -10.58 12.92 -24.24
CA LEU A 91 -9.78 12.18 -23.27
C LEU A 91 -9.00 13.07 -22.27
N ARG A 92 -9.28 14.37 -22.22
CA ARG A 92 -8.49 15.32 -21.42
C ARG A 92 -8.95 15.43 -19.98
N GLU A 93 -8.03 15.38 -19.03
CA GLU A 93 -8.29 15.73 -17.64
C GLU A 93 -8.10 17.22 -17.34
N GLU A 94 -7.42 17.96 -18.22
CA GLU A 94 -7.19 19.39 -18.04
C GLU A 94 -8.47 20.19 -18.39
N PRO A 95 -8.85 21.21 -17.61
CA PRO A 95 -9.97 22.08 -17.97
C PRO A 95 -9.62 22.90 -19.22
N VAL A 96 -10.49 22.83 -20.24
CA VAL A 96 -10.35 23.54 -21.51
C VAL A 96 -11.49 24.55 -21.65
N VAL A 97 -11.20 25.69 -22.29
CA VAL A 97 -12.20 26.71 -22.63
C VAL A 97 -11.92 27.23 -24.03
N TYR A 98 -12.98 27.51 -24.78
CA TYR A 98 -12.89 28.15 -26.09
C TYR A 98 -13.07 29.66 -25.93
N ILE A 99 -12.17 30.45 -26.52
CA ILE A 99 -12.27 31.91 -26.59
C ILE A 99 -12.19 32.30 -28.07
N ASN A 100 -13.22 32.97 -28.57
CA ASN A 100 -13.33 33.36 -29.99
C ASN A 100 -13.11 32.16 -30.94
N GLY A 101 -13.65 30.98 -30.59
CA GLY A 101 -13.51 29.75 -31.38
C GLY A 101 -12.19 29.00 -31.21
N ARG A 102 -11.18 29.58 -30.54
CA ARG A 102 -9.87 28.96 -30.29
C ARG A 102 -9.80 28.27 -28.92
N PRO A 103 -9.17 27.09 -28.79
CA PRO A 103 -9.04 26.39 -27.52
C PRO A 103 -7.87 26.94 -26.67
N PHE A 104 -8.14 27.11 -25.37
CA PHE A 104 -7.17 27.52 -24.34
C PHE A 104 -7.21 26.56 -23.14
N VAL A 105 -6.05 26.37 -22.50
CA VAL A 105 -5.89 25.50 -21.32
C VAL A 105 -5.19 26.24 -20.18
N LEU A 106 -5.56 25.90 -18.95
CA LEU A 106 -4.90 26.40 -17.74
C LEU A 106 -3.52 25.75 -17.54
N ARG A 107 -2.51 26.57 -17.23
CA ARG A 107 -1.13 26.11 -16.92
C ARG A 107 -0.58 26.79 -15.68
N ASP A 108 0.40 26.15 -15.04
CA ASP A 108 1.22 26.79 -14.01
C ASP A 108 2.22 27.75 -14.66
N VAL A 109 2.37 28.96 -14.11
CA VAL A 109 3.30 29.97 -14.64
C VAL A 109 4.77 29.54 -14.56
N GLU A 110 5.14 28.74 -13.54
CA GLU A 110 6.50 28.26 -13.35
C GLU A 110 6.81 27.06 -14.26
N ARG A 111 5.77 26.39 -14.79
CA ARG A 111 5.87 25.22 -15.67
C ARG A 111 4.86 25.30 -16.83
N PRO A 112 4.97 26.31 -17.72
CA PRO A 112 3.93 26.60 -18.71
C PRO A 112 3.81 25.53 -19.80
N PHE A 113 4.82 24.67 -19.94
CA PHE A 113 4.84 23.53 -20.86
C PHE A 113 4.33 22.21 -20.25
N SER A 114 4.08 22.15 -18.93
CA SER A 114 3.62 20.94 -18.24
C SER A 114 2.11 20.96 -18.01
N ASN A 115 1.44 19.82 -18.17
CA ASN A 115 0.00 19.70 -17.90
C ASN A 115 -0.24 19.78 -16.38
N LEU A 116 -1.38 20.36 -15.97
CA LEU A 116 -1.86 20.23 -14.60
C LEU A 116 -2.42 18.83 -14.43
N GLU A 117 -1.90 18.07 -13.47
CA GLU A 117 -2.28 16.67 -13.28
C GLU A 117 -3.32 16.51 -12.16
N TYR A 118 -4.47 15.93 -12.49
CA TYR A 118 -5.57 15.64 -11.56
C TYR A 118 -5.94 14.16 -11.63
N THR A 119 -4.92 13.29 -11.52
CA THR A 119 -5.05 11.86 -11.83
C THR A 119 -6.27 11.22 -11.16
N GLY A 120 -7.17 10.66 -11.98
CA GLY A 120 -8.40 9.99 -11.55
C GLY A 120 -9.63 10.88 -11.44
N ILE A 121 -9.55 12.18 -11.74
CA ILE A 121 -10.71 13.07 -11.78
C ILE A 121 -11.78 12.54 -12.73
N ASN A 122 -13.05 12.76 -12.42
CA ASN A 122 -14.16 12.30 -13.27
C ASN A 122 -14.75 13.41 -14.14
N ARG A 123 -15.60 13.03 -15.10
CA ARG A 123 -16.28 13.94 -16.04
C ARG A 123 -16.92 15.15 -15.35
N ALA A 124 -17.84 14.89 -14.43
CA ALA A 124 -18.65 15.93 -13.79
C ALA A 124 -17.79 17.01 -13.11
N ARG A 125 -16.64 16.61 -12.53
CA ARG A 125 -15.73 17.54 -11.84
C ARG A 125 -14.90 18.35 -12.81
N VAL A 126 -14.42 17.76 -13.90
CA VAL A 126 -13.71 18.50 -14.96
C VAL A 126 -14.64 19.53 -15.59
N GLU A 127 -15.86 19.14 -15.98
CA GLU A 127 -16.84 20.06 -16.58
C GLU A 127 -17.25 21.18 -15.59
N GLN A 128 -17.37 20.88 -14.30
CA GLN A 128 -17.59 21.91 -13.26
C GLN A 128 -16.40 22.87 -13.11
N MET A 129 -15.17 22.39 -13.28
CA MET A 129 -13.98 23.25 -13.32
C MET A 129 -13.98 24.13 -14.58
N GLU A 130 -14.40 23.60 -15.74
CA GLU A 130 -14.51 24.36 -17.00
C GLU A 130 -15.58 25.47 -16.89
N ALA A 131 -16.74 25.18 -16.29
CA ALA A 131 -17.78 26.16 -16.03
C ALA A 131 -17.29 27.31 -15.11
N ARG A 132 -16.64 26.97 -13.99
CA ARG A 132 -16.05 27.97 -13.08
C ARG A 132 -14.91 28.75 -13.73
N LEU A 133 -14.11 28.11 -14.59
CA LEU A 133 -13.06 28.78 -15.35
C LEU A 133 -13.66 29.82 -16.30
N LYS A 134 -14.76 29.51 -16.97
CA LYS A 134 -15.52 30.47 -17.79
C LYS A 134 -16.03 31.66 -16.95
N GLU A 135 -16.55 31.42 -15.76
CA GLU A 135 -16.99 32.49 -14.85
C GLU A 135 -15.84 33.39 -14.37
N ASP A 136 -14.71 32.77 -13.97
CA ASP A 136 -13.50 33.49 -13.57
C ASP A 136 -12.97 34.38 -14.71
N LEU A 137 -12.97 33.85 -15.93
CA LEU A 137 -12.58 34.53 -17.16
C LEU A 137 -13.42 35.79 -17.41
N LEU A 138 -14.74 35.66 -17.37
CA LEU A 138 -15.65 36.78 -17.58
C LEU A 138 -15.51 37.83 -16.47
N THR A 139 -15.28 37.39 -15.23
CA THR A 139 -15.08 38.27 -14.08
C THR A 139 -13.76 39.04 -14.16
N GLU A 140 -12.66 38.37 -14.54
CA GLU A 140 -11.36 39.02 -14.79
C GLU A 140 -11.47 39.99 -15.97
N ALA A 141 -12.09 39.57 -17.07
CA ALA A 141 -12.23 40.41 -18.25
C ALA A 141 -13.02 41.70 -17.99
N ALA A 142 -14.09 41.62 -17.19
CA ALA A 142 -14.86 42.80 -16.79
C ALA A 142 -13.99 43.85 -16.05
N ARG A 143 -12.96 43.43 -15.30
CA ARG A 143 -12.02 44.33 -14.61
C ARG A 143 -11.05 45.01 -15.58
N TYR A 144 -10.75 44.37 -16.71
CA TYR A 144 -9.77 44.85 -17.68
C TYR A 144 -10.39 45.31 -19.01
N GLY A 145 -11.64 45.79 -18.96
CA GLY A 145 -12.32 46.39 -20.11
C GLY A 145 -12.73 45.36 -21.17
N ASN A 146 -13.29 44.23 -20.74
CA ASN A 146 -13.71 43.08 -21.56
C ASN A 146 -12.56 42.45 -22.36
N LYS A 147 -11.36 42.42 -21.76
CA LYS A 147 -10.20 41.75 -22.31
C LYS A 147 -9.59 40.81 -21.28
N ILE A 148 -9.12 39.66 -21.74
CA ILE A 148 -8.43 38.69 -20.91
C ILE A 148 -6.98 38.52 -21.39
N LEU A 149 -6.07 38.33 -20.44
CA LEU A 149 -4.69 38.01 -20.75
C LEU A 149 -4.53 36.50 -21.04
N VAL A 150 -4.15 36.19 -22.28
CA VAL A 150 -3.81 34.85 -22.76
C VAL A 150 -2.35 34.78 -23.15
N THR A 151 -1.79 33.57 -23.20
CA THR A 151 -0.38 33.34 -23.54
C THR A 151 -0.30 32.42 -24.77
N ASP A 152 0.36 32.89 -25.83
CA ASP A 152 0.68 32.10 -27.02
C ASP A 152 2.13 31.60 -26.96
N GLU A 153 2.40 30.49 -27.65
CA GLU A 153 3.75 29.93 -27.80
C GLU A 153 4.22 30.16 -29.24
N LEU A 154 5.35 30.85 -29.39
CA LEU A 154 5.98 31.10 -30.68
C LEU A 154 6.80 29.88 -31.18
N PRO A 155 7.17 29.81 -32.48
CA PRO A 155 7.93 28.69 -33.03
C PRO A 155 9.31 28.47 -32.41
N ASP A 156 9.88 29.48 -31.75
CA ASP A 156 11.14 29.43 -31.00
C ASP A 156 10.96 28.97 -29.53
N GLY A 157 9.73 28.67 -29.12
CA GLY A 157 9.37 28.28 -27.76
C GLY A 157 9.18 29.46 -26.81
N GLN A 158 9.23 30.71 -27.28
CA GLN A 158 8.97 31.87 -26.44
C GLN A 158 7.48 31.98 -26.12
N MET A 159 7.17 32.26 -24.84
CA MET A 159 5.82 32.57 -24.37
C MET A 159 5.54 34.07 -24.56
N VAL A 160 4.42 34.40 -25.19
CA VAL A 160 4.01 35.79 -25.47
C VAL A 160 2.61 36.03 -24.92
N ASP A 161 2.49 36.97 -24.00
CA ASP A 161 1.22 37.38 -23.42
C ASP A 161 0.50 38.39 -24.32
N GLN A 162 -0.79 38.19 -24.53
CA GLN A 162 -1.64 39.01 -25.38
C GLN A 162 -2.99 39.27 -24.73
N TRP A 163 -3.56 40.45 -25.00
CA TRP A 163 -4.89 40.83 -24.53
C TRP A 163 -5.94 40.46 -25.56
N GLU A 164 -6.74 39.44 -25.26
CA GLU A 164 -7.80 38.95 -26.13
C GLU A 164 -9.15 39.58 -25.74
N PRO A 165 -9.90 40.19 -26.68
CA PRO A 165 -11.23 40.70 -26.40
C PRO A 165 -12.21 39.56 -26.16
N VAL A 166 -13.03 39.67 -25.12
CA VAL A 166 -14.00 38.63 -24.75
C VAL A 166 -15.36 39.21 -24.41
N SER A 167 -16.40 38.47 -24.79
CA SER A 167 -17.80 38.68 -24.45
C SER A 167 -18.36 37.39 -23.84
N ARG A 168 -19.61 37.43 -23.36
CA ARG A 168 -20.25 36.25 -22.78
C ARG A 168 -20.41 35.11 -23.80
N ASP A 169 -20.72 35.46 -25.05
CA ASP A 169 -20.98 34.47 -26.11
C ASP A 169 -19.69 33.96 -26.77
N SER A 170 -18.58 34.70 -26.63
CA SER A 170 -17.30 34.30 -27.20
C SER A 170 -16.52 33.31 -26.34
N VAL A 171 -16.91 33.11 -25.08
CA VAL A 171 -16.28 32.16 -24.16
C VAL A 171 -17.19 30.95 -23.96
N LYS A 172 -16.76 29.77 -24.39
CA LYS A 172 -17.58 28.54 -24.34
C LYS A 172 -16.83 27.38 -23.71
N THR A 173 -17.52 26.57 -22.92
CA THR A 173 -17.00 25.27 -22.46
C THR A 173 -17.09 24.23 -23.59
N PRO A 174 -16.31 23.15 -23.56
CA PRO A 174 -16.43 22.08 -24.55
C PRO A 174 -17.86 21.52 -24.64
N LEU A 175 -18.55 21.33 -23.51
CA LEU A 175 -19.93 20.82 -23.48
C LEU A 175 -20.88 21.76 -24.24
N GLU A 176 -20.84 23.06 -23.96
CA GLU A 176 -21.66 24.07 -24.63
C GLU A 176 -21.44 24.07 -26.16
N VAL A 177 -20.19 23.87 -26.61
CA VAL A 177 -19.89 23.79 -28.05
C VAL A 177 -20.58 22.60 -28.72
N TYR A 178 -20.58 21.42 -28.09
CA TYR A 178 -21.25 20.24 -28.68
C TYR A 178 -22.77 20.32 -28.59
N GLU A 179 -23.33 20.89 -27.52
CA GLU A 179 -24.77 21.15 -27.40
C GLU A 179 -25.26 22.08 -28.52
N GLU A 180 -24.54 23.17 -28.81
CA GLU A 180 -24.86 24.06 -29.92
C GLU A 180 -24.77 23.37 -31.29
N LEU A 181 -23.82 22.45 -31.48
CA LEU A 181 -23.71 21.68 -32.72
C LEU A 181 -24.87 20.69 -32.88
N GLN A 182 -25.33 20.08 -31.78
CA GLN A 182 -26.53 19.23 -31.79
C GLN A 182 -27.77 20.04 -32.17
N GLU A 183 -27.93 21.25 -31.64
CA GLU A 183 -29.02 22.18 -32.01
C GLU A 183 -28.96 22.60 -33.48
N GLN A 184 -27.76 22.74 -34.05
CA GLN A 184 -27.53 23.00 -35.48
C GLN A 184 -27.80 21.79 -36.38
N GLY A 185 -28.19 20.64 -35.81
CA GLY A 185 -28.60 19.46 -36.55
C GLY A 185 -27.47 18.47 -36.87
N TYR A 186 -26.33 18.53 -36.19
CA TYR A 186 -25.30 17.48 -36.29
C TYR A 186 -25.67 16.25 -35.42
N LEU A 187 -25.50 15.02 -35.92
CA LEU A 187 -25.58 13.81 -35.07
C LEU A 187 -24.26 13.54 -34.38
N VAL A 188 -23.97 14.31 -33.34
CA VAL A 188 -22.79 14.09 -32.49
C VAL A 188 -23.24 13.87 -31.05
N ASP A 189 -22.84 12.76 -30.44
CA ASP A 189 -22.93 12.55 -29.00
C ASP A 189 -21.56 12.87 -28.38
N TYR A 190 -21.54 13.66 -27.31
CA TYR A 190 -20.31 14.12 -26.67
C TYR A 190 -20.10 13.47 -25.32
N GLU A 191 -18.92 12.88 -25.14
CA GLU A 191 -18.49 12.26 -23.89
C GLU A 191 -17.11 12.76 -23.47
N ARG A 192 -16.95 13.01 -22.17
CA ARG A 192 -15.67 13.37 -21.55
C ARG A 192 -15.17 12.21 -20.69
N VAL A 193 -14.03 11.63 -21.05
CA VAL A 193 -13.36 10.56 -20.28
C VAL A 193 -11.96 11.03 -19.89
N PRO A 194 -11.80 11.75 -18.78
CA PRO A 194 -10.53 12.39 -18.41
C PRO A 194 -9.44 11.38 -18.07
N ILE A 195 -8.43 11.26 -18.94
CA ILE A 195 -7.26 10.40 -18.74
C ILE A 195 -6.02 11.27 -18.55
N THR A 196 -5.20 10.91 -17.56
CA THR A 196 -3.93 11.59 -17.28
C THR A 196 -2.95 11.47 -18.45
N ASP A 197 -2.33 12.59 -18.79
CA ASP A 197 -1.38 12.63 -19.90
C ASP A 197 -0.16 11.74 -19.64
N GLU A 198 0.32 11.09 -20.71
CA GLU A 198 1.48 10.19 -20.71
C GLU A 198 1.43 8.97 -19.75
N LYS A 199 0.40 8.84 -18.90
CA LYS A 199 0.16 7.68 -18.01
C LYS A 199 -0.73 6.61 -18.67
N SER A 200 -0.75 5.41 -18.11
CA SER A 200 -1.74 4.40 -18.51
C SER A 200 -3.15 4.81 -18.04
N PRO A 201 -4.22 4.60 -18.86
CA PRO A 201 -5.60 4.66 -18.37
C PRO A 201 -5.78 3.79 -17.13
N LYS A 202 -6.60 4.25 -16.19
CA LYS A 202 -7.03 3.48 -15.02
C LYS A 202 -8.09 2.47 -15.42
N GLU A 203 -8.26 1.45 -14.61
CA GLU A 203 -9.16 0.33 -14.91
C GLU A 203 -10.61 0.80 -15.10
N LEU A 204 -11.06 1.77 -14.31
CA LEU A 204 -12.38 2.40 -14.45
C LEU A 204 -12.54 3.17 -15.78
N ASP A 205 -11.46 3.70 -16.35
CA ASP A 205 -11.52 4.39 -17.65
C ASP A 205 -11.88 3.40 -18.76
N PHE A 206 -11.38 2.15 -18.70
CA PHE A 206 -11.78 1.09 -19.62
C PHE A 206 -13.26 0.74 -19.46
N ASP A 207 -13.77 0.65 -18.23
CA ASP A 207 -15.19 0.37 -17.96
C ASP A 207 -16.10 1.45 -18.54
N ILE A 208 -15.75 2.72 -18.38
CA ILE A 208 -16.50 3.85 -18.94
C ILE A 208 -16.49 3.78 -20.47
N LEU A 209 -15.33 3.52 -21.09
CA LEU A 209 -15.20 3.41 -22.54
C LEU A 209 -15.99 2.21 -23.09
N VAL A 210 -15.92 1.04 -22.46
CA VAL A 210 -16.72 -0.14 -22.84
C VAL A 210 -18.20 0.16 -22.79
N HIS A 211 -18.67 0.75 -21.69
CA HIS A 211 -20.08 1.10 -21.53
C HIS A 211 -20.55 2.09 -22.61
N LYS A 212 -19.80 3.16 -22.88
CA LYS A 212 -20.19 4.17 -23.87
C LYS A 212 -20.11 3.67 -25.31
N ILE A 213 -19.05 2.95 -25.67
CA ILE A 213 -18.87 2.43 -27.03
C ILE A 213 -19.85 1.29 -27.32
N SER A 214 -20.24 0.49 -26.33
CA SER A 214 -21.23 -0.58 -26.51
C SER A 214 -22.66 -0.06 -26.71
N GLN A 215 -22.98 1.11 -26.16
CA GLN A 215 -24.27 1.78 -26.38
C GLN A 215 -24.41 2.39 -27.79
N ALA A 216 -23.29 2.73 -28.44
CA ALA A 216 -23.30 3.28 -29.79
C ALA A 216 -23.69 2.23 -30.86
N ASP A 217 -24.33 2.67 -31.94
CA ASP A 217 -24.60 1.82 -33.10
C ASP A 217 -23.29 1.26 -33.67
N ILE A 218 -23.34 0.08 -34.29
CA ILE A 218 -22.14 -0.57 -34.84
C ILE A 218 -21.56 0.21 -36.02
N ASN A 219 -22.37 1.02 -36.71
CA ASN A 219 -21.98 1.88 -37.82
C ASN A 219 -21.69 3.33 -37.36
N ALA A 220 -21.71 3.60 -36.05
CA ALA A 220 -21.36 4.92 -35.54
C ALA A 220 -19.85 5.19 -35.68
N GLU A 221 -19.51 6.42 -36.04
CA GLU A 221 -18.15 6.90 -36.20
C GLU A 221 -17.63 7.42 -34.85
N ILE A 222 -16.59 6.77 -34.31
CA ILE A 222 -16.06 7.08 -32.97
C ILE A 222 -14.83 7.96 -33.11
N ILE A 223 -14.86 9.17 -32.56
CA ILE A 223 -13.77 10.15 -32.66
C ILE A 223 -13.16 10.36 -31.29
N PHE A 224 -11.83 10.26 -31.19
CA PHE A 224 -11.09 10.58 -29.97
C PHE A 224 -10.27 11.86 -30.12
N ASN A 225 -10.30 12.72 -29.12
CA ASN A 225 -9.38 13.85 -29.05
C ASN A 225 -8.65 13.98 -27.70
N CYS A 226 -7.43 14.50 -27.75
CA CYS A 226 -6.67 14.96 -26.59
C CYS A 226 -5.98 16.29 -26.94
N GLN A 227 -4.95 16.72 -26.20
CA GLN A 227 -4.23 17.95 -26.53
C GLN A 227 -3.60 17.87 -27.94
N MET A 228 -2.65 16.95 -28.15
CA MET A 228 -1.91 16.82 -29.42
C MET A 228 -2.46 15.74 -30.36
N GLY A 229 -3.50 15.01 -29.95
CA GLY A 229 -4.00 13.86 -30.72
C GLY A 229 -3.02 12.68 -30.75
N ARG A 230 -2.06 12.63 -29.81
CA ARG A 230 -0.94 11.67 -29.76
C ARG A 230 -1.22 10.51 -28.78
N GLY A 231 -0.64 10.50 -27.59
CA GLY A 231 -0.66 9.35 -26.67
C GLY A 231 -2.06 8.91 -26.22
N ARG A 232 -2.82 9.81 -25.58
CA ARG A 232 -4.19 9.55 -25.10
C ARG A 232 -5.13 9.15 -26.24
N THR A 233 -5.17 9.95 -27.31
CA THR A 233 -6.00 9.67 -28.50
C THR A 233 -5.70 8.32 -29.13
N THR A 234 -4.43 7.99 -29.41
CA THR A 234 -4.08 6.68 -29.98
C THR A 234 -4.50 5.54 -29.06
N THR A 235 -4.37 5.72 -27.73
CA THR A 235 -4.81 4.72 -26.76
C THR A 235 -6.32 4.50 -26.82
N GLY A 236 -7.12 5.57 -26.87
CA GLY A 236 -8.57 5.49 -27.06
C GLY A 236 -8.95 4.80 -28.37
N MET A 237 -8.26 5.13 -29.47
CA MET A 237 -8.46 4.47 -30.76
C MET A 237 -8.17 2.97 -30.72
N VAL A 238 -7.09 2.55 -30.04
CA VAL A 238 -6.76 1.13 -29.84
C VAL A 238 -7.86 0.42 -29.04
N ILE A 239 -8.31 1.00 -27.93
CA ILE A 239 -9.38 0.44 -27.09
C ILE A 239 -10.68 0.29 -27.88
N ALA A 240 -11.11 1.34 -28.58
CA ALA A 240 -12.32 1.31 -29.40
C ALA A 240 -12.23 0.29 -30.54
N THR A 241 -11.06 0.18 -31.18
CA THR A 241 -10.84 -0.80 -32.23
C THR A 241 -10.91 -2.24 -31.69
N LEU A 242 -10.37 -2.51 -30.50
CA LEU A 242 -10.47 -3.82 -29.85
C LEU A 242 -11.94 -4.17 -29.55
N ILE A 243 -12.71 -3.23 -29.00
CA ILE A 243 -14.14 -3.39 -28.74
C ILE A 243 -14.90 -3.65 -30.04
N TYR A 244 -14.65 -2.83 -31.07
CA TYR A 244 -15.30 -2.94 -32.38
C TYR A 244 -15.04 -4.31 -33.02
N LEU A 245 -13.78 -4.75 -33.10
CA LEU A 245 -13.42 -6.05 -33.66
C LEU A 245 -14.09 -7.22 -32.91
N ASN A 246 -14.27 -7.10 -31.60
CA ASN A 246 -15.00 -8.08 -30.82
C ASN A 246 -16.51 -8.08 -31.14
N ARG A 247 -17.14 -6.91 -31.28
CA ARG A 247 -18.56 -6.76 -31.65
C ARG A 247 -18.87 -7.40 -33.01
N ILE A 248 -18.02 -7.18 -34.01
CA ILE A 248 -18.21 -7.77 -35.35
C ILE A 248 -17.71 -9.22 -35.47
N GLY A 249 -17.15 -9.81 -34.41
CA GLY A 249 -16.63 -11.17 -34.42
C GLY A 249 -15.35 -11.37 -35.24
N ALA A 250 -14.64 -10.29 -35.59
CA ALA A 250 -13.40 -10.30 -36.37
C ALA A 250 -12.14 -10.22 -35.50
N SER A 251 -12.24 -10.59 -34.22
CA SER A 251 -11.14 -10.52 -33.25
C SER A 251 -10.03 -11.56 -33.51
N GLY A 252 -10.34 -12.67 -34.18
CA GLY A 252 -9.38 -13.73 -34.49
C GLY A 252 -9.00 -14.61 -33.28
N ILE A 253 -9.70 -14.51 -32.16
CA ILE A 253 -9.59 -15.40 -31.00
C ILE A 253 -10.82 -16.33 -31.01
N PRO A 254 -10.66 -17.67 -31.08
CA PRO A 254 -11.79 -18.61 -31.14
C PRO A 254 -12.74 -18.46 -29.95
N ARG A 255 -14.04 -18.35 -30.20
CA ARG A 255 -15.12 -18.16 -29.18
C ARG A 255 -15.48 -19.43 -28.40
N THR A 256 -14.57 -20.39 -28.24
CA THR A 256 -14.87 -21.68 -27.58
C THR A 256 -14.46 -21.65 -26.12
N ASN A 257 -15.21 -22.31 -25.24
CA ASN A 257 -14.89 -22.58 -23.81
C ASN A 257 -13.59 -23.40 -23.59
N SER A 258 -12.78 -23.51 -24.63
CA SER A 258 -11.46 -24.13 -24.73
C SER A 258 -10.56 -23.12 -25.44
N ILE A 259 -10.27 -22.02 -24.75
CA ILE A 259 -9.20 -21.09 -25.10
C ILE A 259 -7.90 -21.87 -24.84
N GLY A 260 -7.29 -22.42 -25.89
CA GLY A 260 -6.09 -23.26 -25.79
C GLY A 260 -5.70 -24.02 -27.06
N LYS A 261 -6.57 -24.08 -28.09
CA LYS A 261 -6.17 -24.63 -29.40
C LYS A 261 -5.60 -23.54 -30.31
N ILE A 262 -4.27 -23.50 -30.37
CA ILE A 262 -3.51 -22.76 -31.39
C ILE A 262 -3.92 -23.29 -32.76
N SER A 263 -4.52 -22.44 -33.60
CA SER A 263 -4.67 -22.73 -35.02
C SER A 263 -3.33 -22.47 -35.71
N GLU A 264 -2.73 -23.51 -36.30
CA GLU A 264 -1.55 -23.38 -37.16
C GLU A 264 -1.93 -22.58 -38.41
N SER A 265 -1.52 -21.32 -38.48
CA SER A 265 -1.41 -20.61 -39.75
C SER A 265 0.05 -20.26 -39.98
N SER A 266 0.67 -21.02 -40.88
CA SER A 266 2.02 -20.86 -41.40
C SER A 266 2.27 -19.48 -42.01
N GLU A 267 3.36 -18.83 -41.59
CA GLU A 267 4.32 -18.22 -42.53
C GLU A 267 5.72 -18.57 -42.01
N ILE A 268 6.48 -19.30 -42.84
CA ILE A 268 7.87 -19.67 -42.62
C ILE A 268 8.70 -18.38 -42.72
N VAL A 269 9.06 -17.79 -41.59
CA VAL A 269 10.13 -16.78 -41.51
C VAL A 269 11.43 -17.54 -41.26
N GLY A 270 12.40 -17.39 -42.17
CA GLY A 270 13.63 -18.19 -42.24
C GLY A 270 14.47 -18.23 -40.96
N ASP A 271 15.34 -19.25 -40.91
CA ASP A 271 16.23 -19.77 -39.84
C ASP A 271 17.15 -18.79 -39.07
N ASN A 272 16.72 -17.55 -38.82
CA ASN A 272 17.44 -16.60 -37.99
C ASN A 272 16.75 -16.48 -36.62
N VAL A 273 17.39 -17.05 -35.59
CA VAL A 273 17.05 -16.80 -34.18
C VAL A 273 16.96 -15.28 -33.96
N PRO A 274 15.86 -14.75 -33.38
CA PRO A 274 15.65 -13.32 -33.29
C PRO A 274 16.79 -12.62 -32.54
N SER A 275 17.29 -11.50 -33.07
CA SER A 275 18.25 -10.66 -32.32
C SER A 275 17.59 -10.07 -31.07
N SER A 276 18.38 -9.72 -30.06
CA SER A 276 17.89 -9.07 -28.83
C SER A 276 17.08 -7.78 -29.14
N GLU A 277 17.49 -7.04 -30.17
CA GLU A 277 16.79 -5.83 -30.63
C GLU A 277 15.45 -6.15 -31.31
N ASP A 278 15.34 -7.26 -32.03
CA ASP A 278 14.07 -7.66 -32.65
C ASP A 278 13.04 -8.13 -31.61
N ALA A 279 13.49 -8.83 -30.56
CA ALA A 279 12.64 -9.18 -29.43
C ALA A 279 12.06 -7.94 -28.71
N ILE A 280 12.89 -6.91 -28.54
CA ILE A 280 12.47 -5.62 -27.97
C ILE A 280 11.44 -4.93 -28.86
N ARG A 281 11.63 -4.91 -30.18
CA ARG A 281 10.65 -4.35 -31.14
C ARG A 281 9.32 -5.10 -31.14
N ARG A 282 9.34 -6.42 -30.89
CA ARG A 282 8.13 -7.24 -30.68
C ARG A 282 7.50 -7.06 -29.30
N GLY A 283 8.07 -6.20 -28.45
CA GLY A 283 7.56 -5.91 -27.11
C GLY A 283 7.74 -7.04 -26.11
N GLU A 284 8.73 -7.92 -26.31
CA GLU A 284 9.01 -9.09 -25.46
C GLU A 284 9.78 -8.72 -24.18
N TYR A 285 9.28 -7.75 -23.42
CA TYR A 285 9.84 -7.37 -22.11
C TYR A 285 9.55 -8.43 -21.05
N ALA A 286 10.42 -8.57 -20.04
CA ALA A 286 10.25 -9.55 -18.95
C ALA A 286 8.85 -9.46 -18.31
N VAL A 287 8.36 -8.25 -18.04
CA VAL A 287 7.01 -8.01 -17.49
C VAL A 287 5.89 -8.50 -18.40
N ILE A 288 6.05 -8.39 -19.73
CA ILE A 288 5.06 -8.83 -20.72
C ILE A 288 5.14 -10.35 -20.91
N ARG A 289 6.34 -10.94 -20.92
CA ARG A 289 6.52 -12.40 -20.96
C ARG A 289 5.89 -13.07 -19.73
N SER A 290 6.08 -12.48 -18.55
CA SER A 290 5.42 -12.95 -17.32
C SER A 290 3.89 -12.80 -17.38
N LEU A 291 3.38 -11.71 -17.95
CA LEU A 291 1.95 -11.51 -18.12
C LEU A 291 1.33 -12.61 -18.98
N ILE A 292 1.81 -12.79 -20.21
CA ILE A 292 1.17 -13.71 -21.17
C ILE A 292 1.23 -15.17 -20.71
N ARG A 293 2.18 -15.51 -19.84
CA ARG A 293 2.31 -16.85 -19.26
C ARG A 293 1.25 -17.11 -18.19
N VAL A 294 1.07 -16.16 -17.28
CA VAL A 294 0.10 -16.26 -16.18
C VAL A 294 -1.33 -16.08 -16.69
N LEU A 295 -1.52 -15.25 -17.72
CA LEU A 295 -2.82 -14.93 -18.28
C LEU A 295 -3.29 -15.99 -19.29
N GLU A 296 -4.42 -16.63 -19.01
CA GLU A 296 -5.09 -17.55 -19.96
C GLU A 296 -5.51 -16.78 -21.23
N GLY A 297 -5.07 -17.24 -22.41
CA GLY A 297 -5.25 -16.50 -23.68
C GLY A 297 -4.35 -15.27 -23.84
N GLY A 298 -3.31 -15.11 -23.00
CA GLY A 298 -2.42 -13.95 -23.01
C GLY A 298 -1.62 -13.80 -24.31
N VAL A 299 -1.22 -14.90 -24.96
CA VAL A 299 -0.46 -14.89 -26.21
C VAL A 299 -1.31 -14.36 -27.36
N GLU A 300 -2.54 -14.87 -27.50
CA GLU A 300 -3.51 -14.42 -28.49
C GLU A 300 -3.92 -12.98 -28.26
N GLY A 301 -4.18 -12.61 -27.00
CA GLY A 301 -4.50 -11.25 -26.59
C GLY A 301 -3.38 -10.28 -26.98
N LYS A 302 -2.11 -10.62 -26.70
CA LYS A 302 -0.96 -9.82 -27.13
C LYS A 302 -0.89 -9.66 -28.65
N ARG A 303 -1.03 -10.76 -29.39
CA ARG A 303 -0.99 -10.74 -30.87
C ARG A 303 -2.06 -9.82 -31.45
N GLN A 304 -3.28 -9.83 -30.87
CA GLN A 304 -4.36 -8.96 -31.30
C GLN A 304 -4.06 -7.49 -30.97
N VAL A 305 -3.55 -7.20 -29.76
CA VAL A 305 -3.14 -5.84 -29.36
C VAL A 305 -2.06 -5.30 -30.29
N ASP A 306 -1.04 -6.10 -30.60
CA ASP A 306 0.05 -5.70 -31.50
C ASP A 306 -0.49 -5.28 -32.88
N LYS A 307 -1.38 -6.10 -33.45
CA LYS A 307 -2.04 -5.82 -34.72
C LYS A 307 -2.85 -4.52 -34.65
N VAL A 308 -3.61 -4.31 -33.59
CA VAL A 308 -4.44 -3.09 -33.45
C VAL A 308 -3.58 -1.84 -33.21
N ILE A 309 -2.50 -1.95 -32.45
CA ILE A 309 -1.54 -0.85 -32.27
C ILE A 309 -0.98 -0.42 -33.63
N ASP A 310 -0.66 -1.38 -34.50
CA ASP A 310 -0.12 -1.10 -35.83
C ASP A 310 -1.14 -0.37 -36.72
N LYS A 311 -2.43 -0.74 -36.65
CA LYS A 311 -3.51 -0.02 -37.35
C LYS A 311 -3.70 1.43 -36.87
N CYS A 312 -3.37 1.69 -35.61
CA CYS A 312 -3.51 3.01 -34.98
C CYS A 312 -2.17 3.79 -34.96
N ALA A 313 -1.12 3.30 -35.62
CA ALA A 313 0.25 3.78 -35.47
C ALA A 313 0.58 5.09 -36.21
N SER A 314 -0.34 5.60 -37.04
CA SER A 314 -0.11 6.76 -37.93
C SER A 314 0.49 7.99 -37.23
N MET A 315 0.10 8.26 -35.98
CA MET A 315 0.70 9.35 -35.17
C MET A 315 1.80 8.88 -34.22
N GLN A 316 1.60 7.75 -33.53
CA GLN A 316 2.56 7.18 -32.59
C GLN A 316 2.27 5.69 -32.41
N ASN A 317 3.26 4.84 -32.64
CA ASN A 317 3.19 3.44 -32.26
C ASN A 317 3.67 3.26 -30.80
N LEU A 318 2.85 2.63 -29.96
CA LEU A 318 3.16 2.44 -28.54
C LEU A 318 4.42 1.57 -28.35
N ARG A 319 4.58 0.49 -29.12
CA ARG A 319 5.72 -0.43 -28.99
C ARG A 319 7.03 0.23 -29.41
N GLU A 320 7.01 0.99 -30.50
CA GLU A 320 8.18 1.75 -30.96
C GLU A 320 8.56 2.86 -29.99
N ALA A 321 7.58 3.51 -29.36
CA ALA A 321 7.83 4.53 -28.34
C ALA A 321 8.54 3.93 -27.12
N ILE A 322 8.09 2.76 -26.62
CA ILE A 322 8.75 2.05 -25.51
C ILE A 322 10.20 1.71 -25.88
N ALA A 323 10.43 1.17 -27.08
CA ALA A 323 11.79 0.85 -27.55
C ALA A 323 12.67 2.11 -27.68
N THR A 324 12.11 3.23 -28.12
CA THR A 324 12.82 4.51 -28.24
C THR A 324 13.24 5.06 -26.87
N TYR A 325 12.34 5.07 -25.89
CA TYR A 325 12.67 5.49 -24.52
C TYR A 325 13.74 4.60 -23.91
N ARG A 326 13.64 3.27 -24.06
CA ARG A 326 14.68 2.34 -23.62
C ARG A 326 16.04 2.72 -24.20
N ASN A 327 16.14 2.89 -25.52
CA ASN A 327 17.39 3.20 -26.20
C ASN A 327 17.94 4.59 -25.81
N SER A 328 17.05 5.55 -25.56
CA SER A 328 17.41 6.87 -25.03
C SER A 328 18.01 6.77 -23.62
N ILE A 329 17.38 6.02 -22.71
CA ILE A 329 17.86 5.80 -21.32
C ILE A 329 19.27 5.21 -21.33
N MET A 330 19.54 4.24 -22.21
CA MET A 330 20.85 3.58 -22.33
C MET A 330 21.98 4.55 -22.73
N ARG A 331 21.64 5.61 -23.47
CA ARG A 331 22.60 6.56 -24.02
C ARG A 331 22.65 7.89 -23.26
N GLN A 332 21.78 8.09 -22.27
CA GLN A 332 21.63 9.36 -21.58
C GLN A 332 22.64 9.47 -20.42
N PRO A 333 23.63 10.39 -20.47
CA PRO A 333 24.57 10.61 -19.37
C PRO A 333 23.99 11.45 -18.22
N ASP A 334 22.95 12.24 -18.47
CA ASP A 334 22.30 13.09 -17.46
C ASP A 334 21.29 12.29 -16.62
N GLU A 335 21.56 12.15 -15.31
CA GLU A 335 20.73 11.33 -14.41
C GLU A 335 19.30 11.87 -14.25
N MET A 336 19.07 13.19 -14.30
CA MET A 336 17.71 13.75 -14.19
C MET A 336 16.87 13.44 -15.43
N LYS A 337 17.44 13.61 -16.62
CA LYS A 337 16.78 13.27 -17.89
C LYS A 337 16.56 11.77 -18.03
N LYS A 338 17.49 10.97 -17.51
CA LYS A 338 17.41 9.52 -17.46
C LYS A 338 16.26 9.07 -16.56
N GLU A 339 16.14 9.62 -15.35
CA GLU A 339 15.02 9.35 -14.44
C GLU A 339 13.67 9.75 -15.05
N ALA A 340 13.59 10.93 -15.69
CA ALA A 340 12.37 11.35 -16.38
C ALA A 340 12.00 10.39 -17.54
N SER A 341 12.98 9.99 -18.35
CA SER A 341 12.77 9.04 -19.45
C SER A 341 12.35 7.65 -18.94
N LEU A 342 12.91 7.22 -17.80
CA LEU A 342 12.57 5.97 -17.13
C LEU A 342 11.11 5.97 -16.66
N SER A 343 10.64 7.09 -16.10
CA SER A 343 9.23 7.27 -15.74
C SER A 343 8.31 7.07 -16.95
N PHE A 344 8.59 7.71 -18.09
CA PHE A 344 7.80 7.53 -19.32
C PHE A 344 7.86 6.09 -19.86
N PHE A 345 9.04 5.47 -19.87
CA PHE A 345 9.19 4.06 -20.25
C PHE A 345 8.29 3.15 -19.42
N MET A 346 8.26 3.36 -18.09
CA MET A 346 7.42 2.57 -17.19
C MET A 346 5.93 2.76 -17.48
N GLU A 347 5.47 4.01 -17.60
CA GLU A 347 4.04 4.30 -17.85
C GLU A 347 3.57 3.75 -19.21
N TYR A 348 4.41 3.79 -20.25
CA TYR A 348 4.08 3.24 -21.57
C TYR A 348 4.06 1.71 -21.58
N LEU A 349 5.02 1.08 -20.90
CA LEU A 349 5.07 -0.38 -20.79
C LEU A 349 3.90 -0.90 -19.93
N GLU A 350 3.50 -0.16 -18.90
CA GLU A 350 2.30 -0.44 -18.12
C GLU A 350 1.02 -0.26 -18.95
N ARG A 351 0.94 0.77 -19.79
CA ARG A 351 -0.16 0.94 -20.74
C ARG A 351 -0.29 -0.25 -21.69
N TYR A 352 0.82 -0.72 -22.25
CA TYR A 352 0.83 -1.89 -23.12
C TYR A 352 0.41 -3.16 -22.37
N TYR A 353 0.87 -3.33 -21.12
CA TYR A 353 0.43 -4.41 -20.23
C TYR A 353 -1.10 -4.42 -20.03
N PHE A 354 -1.70 -3.28 -19.70
CA PHE A 354 -3.15 -3.19 -19.47
C PHE A 354 -3.96 -3.43 -20.74
N LEU A 355 -3.48 -3.01 -21.92
CA LEU A 355 -4.15 -3.30 -23.19
C LEU A 355 -4.24 -4.81 -23.47
N ILE A 356 -3.21 -5.58 -23.11
CA ILE A 356 -3.21 -7.05 -23.22
C ILE A 356 -4.23 -7.65 -22.26
N CYS A 357 -4.22 -7.24 -20.99
CA CYS A 357 -5.21 -7.66 -20.00
C CYS A 357 -6.64 -7.35 -20.45
N PHE A 358 -6.87 -6.12 -20.94
CA PHE A 358 -8.17 -5.66 -21.42
C PHE A 358 -8.66 -6.48 -22.62
N THR A 359 -7.75 -6.83 -23.54
CA THR A 359 -8.09 -7.67 -24.69
C THR A 359 -8.53 -9.06 -24.25
N VAL A 360 -7.83 -9.70 -23.32
CA VAL A 360 -8.25 -11.00 -22.79
C VAL A 360 -9.60 -10.89 -22.06
N TYR A 361 -9.77 -9.82 -21.27
CA TYR A 361 -11.01 -9.55 -20.56
C TYR A 361 -12.24 -9.49 -21.48
N ILE A 362 -12.19 -8.71 -22.57
CA ILE A 362 -13.32 -8.58 -23.50
C ILE A 362 -13.68 -9.90 -24.21
N HIS A 363 -12.75 -10.86 -24.27
CA HIS A 363 -12.99 -12.19 -24.82
C HIS A 363 -13.51 -13.17 -23.79
N SER A 364 -12.94 -13.17 -22.59
CA SER A 364 -13.36 -14.09 -21.51
C SER A 364 -14.76 -13.77 -21.01
N GLU A 365 -15.08 -12.49 -20.87
CA GLU A 365 -16.34 -12.00 -20.29
C GLU A 365 -17.25 -11.43 -21.38
N GLY A 366 -17.30 -12.03 -22.56
CA GLY A 366 -17.98 -11.49 -23.77
C GLY A 366 -19.46 -11.07 -23.63
N ALA A 367 -20.10 -11.33 -22.49
CA ALA A 367 -21.37 -10.73 -22.08
C ALA A 367 -21.26 -9.21 -21.76
N ALA A 368 -20.07 -8.70 -21.47
CA ALA A 368 -19.73 -7.29 -21.24
C ALA A 368 -20.27 -6.32 -22.30
N LEU A 369 -20.37 -6.81 -23.54
CA LEU A 369 -20.78 -6.04 -24.71
C LEU A 369 -22.25 -6.27 -25.09
N ARG A 370 -22.99 -7.11 -24.35
CA ARG A 370 -24.42 -7.35 -24.56
C ARG A 370 -25.19 -6.54 -23.53
N SER A 371 -25.92 -5.53 -23.99
CA SER A 371 -26.82 -4.75 -23.13
C SER A 371 -27.83 -5.67 -22.43
N SER A 372 -28.01 -5.47 -21.12
CA SER A 372 -29.21 -5.84 -20.33
C SER A 372 -29.18 -7.02 -19.34
N SER A 373 -28.04 -7.54 -18.87
CA SER A 373 -28.01 -8.47 -17.71
C SER A 373 -27.36 -7.86 -16.47
N CYS A 374 -27.97 -8.07 -15.29
CA CYS A 374 -27.57 -7.53 -13.98
C CYS A 374 -26.26 -8.11 -13.41
N ASP A 375 -25.69 -9.16 -14.02
CA ASP A 375 -24.56 -9.94 -13.48
C ASP A 375 -23.23 -9.71 -14.24
N TYR A 376 -22.95 -8.48 -14.68
CA TYR A 376 -21.70 -8.15 -15.38
C TYR A 376 -20.57 -7.76 -14.43
N ILE A 377 -19.36 -8.28 -14.67
CA ILE A 377 -18.13 -7.91 -13.96
C ILE A 377 -17.31 -6.93 -14.82
N GLY A 378 -17.13 -5.70 -14.34
CA GLY A 378 -16.29 -4.69 -15.00
C GLY A 378 -14.81 -5.10 -15.07
N PHE A 379 -14.05 -4.49 -15.97
CA PHE A 379 -12.60 -4.67 -16.10
C PHE A 379 -11.88 -4.38 -14.78
N ALA A 380 -12.30 -3.35 -14.04
CA ALA A 380 -11.73 -3.03 -12.73
C ALA A 380 -11.91 -4.18 -11.72
N ASP A 381 -13.11 -4.77 -11.64
CA ASP A 381 -13.38 -5.91 -10.77
C ASP A 381 -12.70 -7.19 -11.26
N TRP A 382 -12.64 -7.40 -12.58
CA TRP A 382 -11.92 -8.50 -13.21
C TRP A 382 -10.42 -8.44 -12.92
N MET A 383 -9.80 -7.26 -12.94
CA MET A 383 -8.41 -7.07 -12.54
C MET A 383 -8.22 -7.27 -11.03
N LYS A 384 -9.14 -6.76 -10.19
CA LYS A 384 -9.10 -6.89 -8.72
C LYS A 384 -9.18 -8.35 -8.26
N ALA A 385 -9.92 -9.19 -8.98
CA ALA A 385 -9.96 -10.63 -8.76
C ALA A 385 -8.64 -11.36 -9.13
N ARG A 386 -7.65 -10.64 -9.70
CA ARG A 386 -6.39 -11.17 -10.24
C ARG A 386 -5.16 -10.50 -9.61
N PRO A 387 -4.94 -10.65 -8.29
CA PRO A 387 -3.84 -10.00 -7.58
C PRO A 387 -2.44 -10.34 -8.12
N GLU A 388 -2.27 -11.49 -8.78
CA GLU A 388 -1.04 -11.89 -9.46
C GLU A 388 -0.64 -10.91 -10.57
N LEU A 389 -1.60 -10.34 -11.31
CA LEU A 389 -1.32 -9.38 -12.38
C LEU A 389 -0.70 -8.09 -11.82
N TYR A 390 -1.28 -7.56 -10.74
CA TYR A 390 -0.70 -6.41 -10.03
C TYR A 390 0.68 -6.73 -9.41
N SER A 391 0.91 -7.97 -8.99
CA SER A 391 2.20 -8.40 -8.45
C SER A 391 3.28 -8.36 -9.54
N ILE A 392 2.96 -8.78 -10.76
CA ILE A 392 3.87 -8.73 -11.92
C ILE A 392 4.33 -7.29 -12.17
N ILE A 393 3.39 -6.35 -12.37
CA ILE A 393 3.70 -4.92 -12.58
C ILE A 393 4.54 -4.38 -11.42
N ARG A 394 4.10 -4.60 -10.18
CA ARG A 394 4.77 -4.07 -8.99
C ARG A 394 6.22 -4.53 -8.89
N ARG A 395 6.51 -5.79 -9.23
CA ARG A 395 7.84 -6.38 -9.04
C ARG A 395 8.76 -6.19 -10.22
N LEU A 396 8.26 -6.46 -11.41
CA LEU A 396 9.07 -6.50 -12.63
C LEU A 396 9.14 -5.13 -13.32
N LEU A 397 8.27 -4.19 -12.96
CA LEU A 397 8.27 -2.84 -13.52
C LEU A 397 8.53 -1.77 -12.46
N ARG A 398 7.72 -1.69 -11.40
CA ARG A 398 7.79 -0.56 -10.42
C ARG A 398 8.94 -0.67 -9.41
N ARG A 399 9.29 -1.88 -8.94
CA ARG A 399 10.37 -2.10 -7.94
C ARG A 399 11.75 -2.26 -8.55
N ASP A 400 11.82 -2.69 -9.80
CA ASP A 400 13.07 -2.83 -10.54
C ASP A 400 12.92 -2.23 -11.96
N PRO A 401 12.71 -0.91 -12.08
CA PRO A 401 12.56 -0.25 -13.39
C PRO A 401 13.76 -0.45 -14.31
N MET A 402 14.96 -0.50 -13.74
CA MET A 402 16.19 -0.73 -14.48
C MET A 402 16.25 -2.18 -15.00
N GLY A 403 15.87 -3.16 -14.20
CA GLY A 403 15.74 -4.55 -14.65
C GLY A 403 14.72 -4.72 -15.79
N ALA A 404 13.63 -3.94 -15.77
CA ALA A 404 12.60 -3.95 -16.81
C ALA A 404 13.12 -3.58 -18.22
N LEU A 405 14.26 -2.87 -18.30
CA LEU A 405 14.91 -2.51 -19.57
C LEU A 405 15.54 -3.72 -20.27
N GLY A 406 15.61 -4.89 -19.62
CA GLY A 406 16.10 -6.13 -20.24
C GLY A 406 17.63 -6.18 -20.38
N TYR A 407 18.37 -5.82 -19.33
CA TYR A 407 19.84 -5.75 -19.31
C TYR A 407 20.59 -7.10 -19.39
N ALA A 408 19.92 -8.23 -19.62
CA ALA A 408 20.59 -9.52 -19.64
C ALA A 408 21.01 -9.91 -21.07
N SER A 409 22.21 -9.48 -21.46
CA SER A 409 22.94 -10.08 -22.57
C SER A 409 23.63 -11.36 -22.10
N LEU A 410 23.10 -12.51 -22.44
CA LEU A 410 23.92 -13.67 -22.75
C LEU A 410 23.66 -13.94 -24.23
N ASN A 411 24.53 -13.41 -25.09
CA ASN A 411 24.60 -13.91 -26.46
C ASN A 411 24.99 -15.38 -26.35
N PRO A 412 24.16 -16.35 -26.75
CA PRO A 412 24.67 -17.68 -27.02
C PRO A 412 25.73 -17.49 -28.08
N SER A 413 26.98 -17.87 -27.79
CA SER A 413 28.01 -17.85 -28.80
C SER A 413 27.58 -18.80 -29.91
N LEU A 414 27.10 -18.25 -31.02
CA LEU A 414 26.80 -18.98 -32.26
C LEU A 414 28.11 -19.52 -32.84
N LYS A 415 28.61 -20.61 -32.26
CA LYS A 415 29.52 -21.53 -32.94
C LYS A 415 28.65 -22.73 -33.32
N LYS A 416 28.50 -22.96 -34.64
CA LYS A 416 27.89 -24.11 -35.33
C LYS A 416 27.03 -25.01 -34.43
N ILE A 417 25.71 -25.01 -34.67
CA ILE A 417 24.77 -26.02 -34.17
C ILE A 417 25.42 -27.39 -34.33
N ALA A 418 25.91 -27.95 -33.23
CA ALA A 418 26.35 -29.33 -33.19
C ALA A 418 25.07 -30.15 -33.10
N GLU A 419 24.54 -30.54 -34.25
CA GLU A 419 23.46 -31.52 -34.33
C GLU A 419 23.98 -32.83 -33.72
N SER A 420 23.25 -33.38 -32.75
CA SER A 420 23.53 -34.73 -32.27
C SER A 420 23.26 -35.74 -33.39
N ALA A 421 23.76 -36.98 -33.24
CA ALA A 421 23.49 -38.06 -34.20
C ALA A 421 21.99 -38.33 -34.45
N ASP A 422 21.11 -37.83 -33.56
CA ASP A 422 19.66 -38.01 -33.58
C ASP A 422 18.89 -36.78 -34.09
N GLY A 423 19.58 -35.73 -34.57
CA GLY A 423 18.97 -34.51 -35.11
C GLY A 423 18.37 -33.53 -34.08
N ARG A 424 18.59 -33.78 -32.77
CA ARG A 424 18.12 -32.90 -31.68
C ARG A 424 19.18 -31.85 -31.30
N PRO A 425 18.79 -30.62 -30.93
CA PRO A 425 19.73 -29.62 -30.42
C PRO A 425 20.38 -30.07 -29.10
N CYS A 426 21.68 -29.77 -28.95
CA CYS A 426 22.44 -30.11 -27.74
C CYS A 426 22.40 -29.03 -26.64
N GLU A 427 22.01 -27.80 -26.97
CA GLU A 427 22.04 -26.66 -26.03
C GLU A 427 20.63 -26.20 -25.66
N MET A 428 20.34 -26.11 -24.35
CA MET A 428 19.06 -25.60 -23.85
C MET A 428 18.73 -24.20 -24.36
N GLY A 429 19.73 -23.33 -24.52
CA GLY A 429 19.51 -21.96 -25.03
C GLY A 429 18.84 -21.94 -26.41
N VAL A 430 19.17 -22.91 -27.28
CA VAL A 430 18.59 -23.04 -28.62
C VAL A 430 17.16 -23.57 -28.53
N VAL A 431 16.93 -24.65 -27.77
CA VAL A 431 15.58 -25.20 -27.58
C VAL A 431 14.66 -24.16 -26.93
N ALA A 432 15.10 -23.54 -25.85
CA ALA A 432 14.38 -22.50 -25.12
C ALA A 432 14.06 -21.26 -25.97
N ALA A 433 14.86 -20.94 -26.99
CA ALA A 433 14.57 -19.84 -27.92
C ALA A 433 13.47 -20.20 -28.95
N LEU A 434 13.36 -21.48 -29.31
CA LEU A 434 12.40 -21.98 -30.30
C LEU A 434 11.05 -22.38 -29.70
N ARG A 435 10.93 -22.44 -28.37
CA ARG A 435 9.68 -22.78 -27.66
C ARG A 435 8.53 -21.83 -28.00
N LYS A 436 7.36 -22.41 -28.26
CA LYS A 436 6.12 -21.69 -28.62
C LYS A 436 4.95 -21.95 -27.66
N GLY A 437 5.20 -22.65 -26.55
CA GLY A 437 4.17 -22.94 -25.54
C GLY A 437 3.64 -21.67 -24.87
N GLU A 438 2.43 -21.75 -24.33
CA GLU A 438 1.83 -20.63 -23.59
C GLU A 438 2.53 -20.42 -22.24
N VAL A 439 2.81 -21.52 -21.55
CA VAL A 439 3.50 -21.58 -20.27
C VAL A 439 4.98 -21.91 -20.48
N LEU A 440 5.27 -23.01 -21.18
CA LEU A 440 6.62 -23.39 -21.61
C LEU A 440 6.99 -22.63 -22.89
N GLY A 441 7.05 -21.31 -22.79
CA GLY A 441 7.35 -20.39 -23.89
C GLY A 441 8.84 -20.08 -24.05
N SER A 442 9.16 -19.14 -24.93
CA SER A 442 10.53 -18.72 -25.15
C SER A 442 11.20 -18.22 -23.85
N GLN A 443 12.50 -18.45 -23.71
CA GLN A 443 13.30 -18.09 -22.51
C GLN A 443 12.88 -18.82 -21.22
N THR A 444 12.15 -19.92 -21.31
CA THR A 444 11.81 -20.77 -20.16
C THR A 444 12.45 -22.14 -20.25
N VAL A 445 12.69 -22.75 -19.08
CA VAL A 445 13.29 -24.09 -18.92
C VAL A 445 12.57 -24.88 -17.83
N LEU A 446 12.58 -26.20 -17.96
CA LEU A 446 12.12 -27.12 -16.92
C LEU A 446 13.33 -27.59 -16.13
N LYS A 447 13.39 -27.27 -14.85
CA LYS A 447 14.46 -27.73 -13.95
C LYS A 447 13.91 -28.78 -12.99
N SER A 448 14.64 -29.87 -12.79
CA SER A 448 14.34 -30.84 -11.75
C SER A 448 14.36 -30.15 -10.38
N ASP A 449 13.28 -30.33 -9.62
CA ASP A 449 13.25 -29.93 -8.21
C ASP A 449 14.06 -30.90 -7.34
N HIS A 450 14.25 -32.14 -7.81
CA HIS A 450 14.99 -33.15 -7.09
C HIS A 450 16.48 -32.95 -7.39
N CYS A 451 17.17 -32.35 -6.42
CA CYS A 451 18.58 -32.00 -6.47
C CYS A 451 19.35 -32.69 -5.34
N PRO A 452 20.64 -32.99 -5.49
CA PRO A 452 21.44 -33.58 -4.40
C PRO A 452 21.46 -32.74 -3.12
N GLY A 453 21.50 -31.41 -3.25
CA GLY A 453 21.43 -30.47 -2.12
C GLY A 453 20.06 -30.33 -1.46
N CYS A 454 19.04 -31.06 -1.93
CA CYS A 454 17.68 -30.95 -1.44
C CYS A 454 17.48 -31.69 -0.10
N GLN A 455 18.32 -32.69 0.21
CA GLN A 455 18.29 -33.43 1.48
C GLN A 455 19.22 -32.79 2.53
N ASN A 456 18.68 -32.50 3.71
CA ASN A 456 19.47 -32.14 4.87
C ASN A 456 20.00 -33.41 5.55
N GLN A 457 21.32 -33.53 5.63
CA GLN A 457 22.01 -34.68 6.22
C GLN A 457 21.74 -34.82 7.73
N ASN A 458 21.36 -33.73 8.40
CA ASN A 458 21.15 -33.67 9.86
C ASN A 458 19.77 -34.13 10.31
N LEU A 459 18.87 -34.50 9.39
CA LEU A 459 17.57 -35.05 9.76
C LEU A 459 17.70 -36.53 10.14
N PRO A 460 17.01 -36.98 11.21
CA PRO A 460 17.18 -38.33 11.75
C PRO A 460 16.59 -39.42 10.84
N GLU A 461 15.56 -39.08 10.06
CA GLU A 461 14.86 -40.00 9.19
C GLU A 461 15.05 -39.63 7.72
N ARG A 462 15.16 -40.65 6.86
CA ARG A 462 15.21 -40.52 5.41
C ARG A 462 14.18 -41.43 4.79
N VAL A 463 13.40 -40.86 3.88
CA VAL A 463 12.42 -41.60 3.08
C VAL A 463 12.81 -41.42 1.62
N ASP A 464 13.05 -42.53 0.93
CA ASP A 464 13.50 -42.51 -0.46
C ASP A 464 12.50 -41.78 -1.35
N GLY A 465 13.01 -40.86 -2.19
CA GLY A 465 12.19 -40.02 -3.05
C GLY A 465 11.39 -38.91 -2.34
N ALA A 466 11.53 -38.76 -1.02
CA ALA A 466 10.84 -37.74 -0.21
C ALA A 466 11.84 -36.95 0.67
N PRO A 467 12.59 -36.00 0.08
CA PRO A 467 13.65 -35.30 0.81
C PRO A 467 13.09 -34.49 1.97
N ASN A 468 13.88 -34.35 3.03
CA ASN A 468 13.53 -33.55 4.22
C ASN A 468 12.21 -33.94 4.92
N PHE A 469 11.75 -35.17 4.73
CA PHE A 469 10.63 -35.74 5.48
C PHE A 469 10.93 -35.70 6.98
N ARG A 470 9.95 -35.25 7.78
CA ARG A 470 10.03 -35.19 9.23
C ARG A 470 8.65 -35.10 9.87
N GLU A 471 8.55 -35.64 11.08
CA GLU A 471 7.42 -35.48 11.98
C GLU A 471 7.68 -34.35 12.98
N VAL A 472 6.63 -33.60 13.36
CA VAL A 472 6.72 -32.62 14.46
C VAL A 472 6.48 -33.34 15.79
N PRO A 473 7.41 -33.26 16.76
CA PRO A 473 7.26 -33.96 18.03
C PRO A 473 5.95 -33.64 18.76
N GLY A 474 5.19 -34.68 19.10
CA GLY A 474 3.90 -34.58 19.80
C GLY A 474 2.70 -34.20 18.91
N PHE A 475 2.87 -34.10 17.59
CA PHE A 475 1.80 -33.79 16.65
C PHE A 475 1.82 -34.73 15.45
N SER A 476 0.63 -35.12 14.97
CA SER A 476 0.50 -35.84 13.69
C SER A 476 0.57 -34.88 12.50
N VAL A 477 1.64 -34.10 12.48
CA VAL A 477 1.94 -33.05 11.50
C VAL A 477 3.33 -33.33 10.95
N TYR A 478 3.43 -33.40 9.62
CA TYR A 478 4.64 -33.78 8.90
C TYR A 478 5.04 -32.69 7.90
N GLY A 479 6.33 -32.54 7.70
CA GLY A 479 6.90 -31.64 6.69
C GLY A 479 7.81 -32.40 5.73
N VAL A 480 7.77 -32.07 4.44
CA VAL A 480 8.59 -32.71 3.41
C VAL A 480 8.98 -31.69 2.32
N ALA A 481 10.11 -31.89 1.64
CA ALA A 481 10.41 -31.21 0.38
C ALA A 481 9.51 -31.74 -0.74
N ASN A 482 9.64 -31.22 -1.97
CA ASN A 482 8.81 -31.71 -3.07
C ASN A 482 9.19 -33.17 -3.40
N PRO A 483 8.33 -34.16 -3.15
CA PRO A 483 8.68 -35.56 -3.34
C PRO A 483 8.45 -36.02 -4.78
N THR A 484 9.10 -37.11 -5.15
CA THR A 484 8.71 -37.95 -6.31
C THR A 484 7.39 -38.67 -6.06
N ILE A 485 6.74 -39.20 -7.10
CA ILE A 485 5.48 -39.96 -6.93
C ILE A 485 5.69 -41.18 -6.01
N ASP A 486 6.79 -41.91 -6.18
CA ASP A 486 7.13 -43.03 -5.30
C ASP A 486 7.46 -42.57 -3.88
N GLY A 487 8.11 -41.41 -3.73
CA GLY A 487 8.30 -40.77 -2.44
C GLY A 487 7.00 -40.44 -1.71
N ILE A 488 5.96 -39.99 -2.44
CA ILE A 488 4.62 -39.76 -1.85
C ILE A 488 4.06 -41.07 -1.30
N ARG A 489 4.14 -42.17 -2.07
CA ARG A 489 3.71 -43.50 -1.61
C ARG A 489 4.47 -43.95 -0.37
N SER A 490 5.80 -43.80 -0.37
CA SER A 490 6.66 -44.13 0.78
C SER A 490 6.29 -43.34 2.03
N VAL A 491 5.99 -42.04 1.90
CA VAL A 491 5.52 -41.21 3.02
C VAL A 491 4.17 -41.69 3.56
N ILE A 492 3.21 -41.99 2.68
CA ILE A 492 1.89 -42.50 3.06
C ILE A 492 2.02 -43.81 3.84
N HIS A 493 2.84 -44.75 3.35
CA HIS A 493 3.13 -45.99 4.05
C HIS A 493 3.80 -45.76 5.40
N ARG A 494 4.76 -44.83 5.48
CA ARG A 494 5.48 -44.49 6.71
C ARG A 494 4.58 -43.85 7.79
N ILE A 495 3.55 -43.11 7.39
CA ILE A 495 2.54 -42.53 8.31
C ILE A 495 1.57 -43.62 8.81
N GLY A 496 1.61 -44.83 8.26
CA GLY A 496 0.70 -45.93 8.63
C GLY A 496 -0.67 -45.82 7.94
N SER A 497 -0.72 -45.18 6.78
CA SER A 497 -1.93 -44.92 6.02
C SER A 497 -2.04 -45.86 4.81
N SER A 498 -2.31 -47.16 5.04
CA SER A 498 -2.64 -48.11 3.97
C SER A 498 -4.09 -47.91 3.49
N LYS A 499 -4.64 -48.78 2.63
CA LYS A 499 -6.01 -48.65 2.08
C LYS A 499 -7.12 -48.58 3.15
N ASP A 500 -6.87 -49.11 4.35
CA ASP A 500 -7.75 -49.02 5.54
C ASP A 500 -7.09 -48.22 6.71
N GLY A 501 -6.06 -47.46 6.40
CA GLY A 501 -5.23 -46.77 7.38
C GLY A 501 -5.73 -45.38 7.75
N ARG A 502 -4.88 -44.67 8.48
CA ARG A 502 -5.10 -43.30 8.93
C ARG A 502 -5.35 -42.34 7.73
N PRO A 503 -6.34 -41.42 7.77
CA PRO A 503 -6.51 -40.42 6.72
C PRO A 503 -5.32 -39.44 6.64
N VAL A 504 -4.88 -39.10 5.43
CA VAL A 504 -3.80 -38.12 5.18
C VAL A 504 -4.35 -36.90 4.44
N PHE A 505 -4.09 -35.70 4.95
CA PHE A 505 -4.41 -34.46 4.25
C PHE A 505 -3.12 -33.75 3.82
N TRP A 506 -2.81 -33.87 2.53
CA TRP A 506 -1.61 -33.33 1.91
C TRP A 506 -1.81 -31.89 1.42
N HIS A 507 -0.97 -30.99 1.91
CA HIS A 507 -0.99 -29.56 1.61
C HIS A 507 0.26 -29.16 0.82
N ASN A 508 0.08 -28.90 -0.48
CA ASN A 508 1.12 -28.33 -1.33
C ASN A 508 1.11 -26.81 -1.25
N MET A 509 2.17 -26.24 -0.68
CA MET A 509 2.25 -24.81 -0.35
C MET A 509 2.86 -23.95 -1.47
N ARG A 510 2.99 -24.49 -2.69
CA ARG A 510 3.71 -23.84 -3.79
C ARG A 510 2.82 -22.95 -4.65
N GLU A 511 3.29 -21.73 -4.91
CA GLU A 511 2.69 -20.87 -5.93
C GLU A 511 3.30 -21.08 -7.32
N GLU A 512 4.46 -21.75 -7.41
CA GLU A 512 5.08 -22.09 -8.68
C GLU A 512 4.38 -23.29 -9.33
N PRO A 513 4.14 -23.29 -10.66
CA PRO A 513 3.61 -24.46 -11.35
C PRO A 513 4.63 -25.59 -11.36
N VAL A 514 4.18 -26.80 -10.98
CA VAL A 514 4.98 -28.03 -10.94
C VAL A 514 4.35 -29.06 -11.86
N VAL A 515 5.18 -29.85 -12.53
CA VAL A 515 4.75 -31.00 -13.33
C VAL A 515 5.63 -32.21 -12.98
N TYR A 516 5.05 -33.41 -13.00
CA TYR A 516 5.79 -34.65 -12.85
C TYR A 516 6.11 -35.22 -14.24
N ILE A 517 7.38 -35.52 -14.49
CA ILE A 517 7.86 -36.21 -15.70
C ILE A 517 8.55 -37.49 -15.25
N ASN A 518 8.07 -38.64 -15.73
CA ASN A 518 8.57 -39.97 -15.33
C ASN A 518 8.61 -40.13 -13.79
N GLY A 519 7.56 -39.66 -13.10
CA GLY A 519 7.46 -39.72 -11.64
C GLY A 519 8.32 -38.73 -10.85
N LYS A 520 9.15 -37.91 -11.53
CA LYS A 520 10.03 -36.90 -10.90
C LYS A 520 9.46 -35.48 -11.04
N PRO A 521 9.55 -34.62 -10.01
CA PRO A 521 9.01 -33.26 -10.08
C PRO A 521 9.94 -32.29 -10.82
N PHE A 522 9.37 -31.53 -11.75
CA PHE A 522 10.01 -30.44 -12.47
C PHE A 522 9.25 -29.12 -12.24
N VAL A 523 10.01 -28.02 -12.19
CA VAL A 523 9.50 -26.67 -12.02
C VAL A 523 9.96 -25.79 -13.18
N LEU A 524 9.09 -24.89 -13.59
CA LEU A 524 9.42 -23.89 -14.61
C LEU A 524 10.44 -22.86 -14.05
N ARG A 525 11.37 -22.44 -14.90
CA ARG A 525 12.40 -21.41 -14.63
C ARG A 525 12.66 -20.54 -15.85
N GLU A 526 13.33 -19.40 -15.65
CA GLU A 526 13.88 -18.59 -16.74
C GLU A 526 15.28 -19.09 -17.11
N VAL A 527 15.62 -19.08 -18.40
CA VAL A 527 16.96 -19.43 -18.92
C VAL A 527 18.05 -18.60 -18.25
N GLU A 528 17.81 -17.30 -18.06
CA GLU A 528 18.78 -16.38 -17.45
C GLU A 528 18.98 -16.59 -15.94
N ARG A 529 18.03 -17.27 -15.28
CA ARG A 529 17.97 -17.42 -13.82
C ARG A 529 17.50 -18.82 -13.40
N PRO A 530 18.16 -19.90 -13.84
CA PRO A 530 17.70 -21.27 -13.62
C PRO A 530 17.64 -21.65 -12.13
N TYR A 531 18.45 -21.00 -11.30
CA TYR A 531 18.50 -21.21 -9.84
C TYR A 531 17.45 -20.40 -9.05
N LYS A 532 16.68 -19.50 -9.67
CA LYS A 532 15.75 -18.61 -8.95
C LYS A 532 14.29 -18.92 -9.28
N ASN A 533 13.43 -18.81 -8.26
CA ASN A 533 11.98 -18.82 -8.45
C ASN A 533 11.53 -17.62 -9.32
N MET A 534 10.58 -17.86 -10.22
CA MET A 534 9.95 -16.78 -10.99
C MET A 534 9.10 -15.89 -10.09
N LEU A 535 9.08 -14.59 -10.38
CA LEU A 535 8.49 -13.58 -9.51
C LEU A 535 7.00 -13.31 -9.77
N GLU A 536 6.47 -13.85 -10.87
CA GLU A 536 5.15 -13.55 -11.43
C GLU A 536 3.98 -14.23 -10.71
N TYR A 537 4.22 -15.34 -10.00
CA TYR A 537 3.16 -16.11 -9.36
C TYR A 537 2.66 -15.54 -8.05
N THR A 538 3.25 -14.44 -7.56
CA THR A 538 2.88 -14.03 -6.21
C THR A 538 1.45 -13.60 -6.09
N GLY A 539 0.78 -14.35 -5.23
CA GLY A 539 -0.56 -14.07 -4.82
C GLY A 539 -1.61 -14.66 -5.73
N ILE A 540 -1.20 -15.45 -6.73
CA ILE A 540 -2.06 -16.30 -7.55
C ILE A 540 -2.93 -17.19 -6.65
N ASP A 541 -4.15 -17.45 -7.08
CA ASP A 541 -5.05 -18.36 -6.40
C ASP A 541 -4.80 -19.83 -6.80
N ARG A 542 -5.47 -20.75 -6.08
CA ARG A 542 -5.36 -22.19 -6.30
C ARG A 542 -5.72 -22.60 -7.72
N GLU A 543 -6.89 -22.16 -8.19
CA GLU A 543 -7.48 -22.65 -9.43
C GLU A 543 -6.65 -22.22 -10.65
N ARG A 544 -6.08 -21.02 -10.63
CA ARG A 544 -5.20 -20.52 -11.69
C ARG A 544 -3.88 -21.26 -11.75
N VAL A 545 -3.28 -21.60 -10.61
CA VAL A 545 -2.06 -22.43 -10.60
C VAL A 545 -2.34 -23.80 -11.19
N GLU A 546 -3.44 -24.45 -10.78
CA GLU A 546 -3.84 -25.75 -11.31
C GLU A 546 -4.11 -25.70 -12.83
N ARG A 547 -4.79 -24.65 -13.33
CA ARG A 547 -4.99 -24.45 -14.78
C ARG A 547 -3.69 -24.16 -15.52
N MET A 548 -2.76 -23.42 -14.90
CA MET A 548 -1.44 -23.17 -15.46
C MET A 548 -0.60 -24.45 -15.52
N GLU A 549 -0.70 -25.34 -14.53
CA GLU A 549 -0.06 -26.66 -14.55
C GLU A 549 -0.62 -27.56 -15.66
N ALA A 550 -1.94 -27.51 -15.90
CA ALA A 550 -2.57 -28.21 -17.01
C ALA A 550 -2.06 -27.72 -18.38
N ARG A 551 -2.02 -26.38 -18.59
CA ARG A 551 -1.46 -25.80 -19.83
C ARG A 551 0.03 -26.10 -20.00
N LEU A 552 0.80 -26.12 -18.91
CA LEU A 552 2.20 -26.53 -18.94
C LEU A 552 2.36 -27.98 -19.41
N LYS A 553 1.53 -28.90 -18.92
CA LYS A 553 1.50 -30.29 -19.39
C LYS A 553 1.20 -30.36 -20.90
N GLU A 554 0.23 -29.60 -21.39
CA GLU A 554 -0.10 -29.55 -22.82
C GLU A 554 1.05 -29.00 -23.67
N ASP A 555 1.76 -27.96 -23.20
CA ASP A 555 2.94 -27.44 -23.88
C ASP A 555 4.06 -28.48 -23.98
N ILE A 556 4.31 -29.22 -22.89
CA ILE A 556 5.33 -30.28 -22.87
C ILE A 556 4.98 -31.38 -23.85
N LEU A 557 3.72 -31.81 -23.90
CA LEU A 557 3.27 -32.85 -24.84
C LEU A 557 3.46 -32.40 -26.30
N ARG A 558 3.09 -31.15 -26.62
CA ARG A 558 3.28 -30.58 -27.97
C ARG A 558 4.75 -30.46 -28.37
N GLU A 559 5.61 -30.01 -27.45
CA GLU A 559 7.05 -29.93 -27.70
C GLU A 559 7.66 -31.33 -27.85
N ALA A 560 7.22 -32.30 -27.05
CA ALA A 560 7.67 -33.68 -27.14
C ALA A 560 7.28 -34.32 -28.47
N ASP A 561 6.07 -34.09 -28.97
CA ASP A 561 5.63 -34.56 -30.30
C ASP A 561 6.54 -34.00 -31.41
N HIS A 562 6.96 -32.73 -31.30
CA HIS A 562 7.87 -32.10 -32.25
C HIS A 562 9.28 -32.72 -32.25
N TYR A 563 9.77 -33.16 -31.09
CA TYR A 563 11.10 -33.76 -30.93
C TYR A 563 11.10 -35.29 -30.83
N GLY A 564 10.05 -35.95 -31.32
CA GLY A 564 9.98 -37.42 -31.40
C GLY A 564 9.82 -38.10 -30.03
N GLY A 565 8.89 -37.60 -29.21
CA GLY A 565 8.55 -38.14 -27.90
C GLY A 565 9.57 -37.81 -26.80
N ALA A 566 10.32 -36.71 -26.93
CA ALA A 566 11.31 -36.31 -25.93
C ALA A 566 11.24 -34.82 -25.60
N ILE A 567 11.51 -34.47 -24.34
CA ILE A 567 11.52 -33.10 -23.83
C ILE A 567 12.89 -32.77 -23.23
N MET A 568 13.40 -31.57 -23.50
CA MET A 568 14.67 -31.12 -22.92
C MET A 568 14.43 -30.49 -21.53
N VAL A 569 15.10 -31.04 -20.52
CA VAL A 569 15.05 -30.60 -19.13
C VAL A 569 16.44 -30.31 -18.58
N ILE A 570 16.50 -29.64 -17.43
CA ILE A 570 17.72 -29.33 -16.70
C ILE A 570 17.76 -30.15 -15.41
N HIS A 571 18.85 -30.88 -15.21
CA HIS A 571 19.19 -31.55 -13.96
C HIS A 571 20.31 -30.82 -13.23
N GLU A 572 20.53 -31.17 -11.96
CA GLU A 572 21.58 -30.60 -11.12
C GLU A 572 22.45 -31.72 -10.56
N THR A 573 23.76 -31.59 -10.67
CA THR A 573 24.75 -32.54 -10.15
C THR A 573 25.01 -32.33 -8.65
N ASP A 574 25.77 -33.24 -8.04
CA ASP A 574 26.10 -33.18 -6.60
C ASP A 574 26.90 -31.93 -6.23
N ASP A 575 27.67 -31.38 -7.17
CA ASP A 575 28.45 -30.15 -7.04
C ASP A 575 27.65 -28.88 -7.38
N GLY A 576 26.33 -28.98 -7.63
CA GLY A 576 25.43 -27.86 -7.86
C GLY A 576 25.50 -27.27 -9.28
N GLN A 577 26.21 -27.92 -10.20
CA GLN A 577 26.24 -27.56 -11.62
C GLN A 577 24.97 -28.09 -12.29
N ILE A 578 24.45 -27.31 -13.24
CA ILE A 578 23.30 -27.73 -14.04
C ILE A 578 23.75 -28.32 -15.38
N PHE A 579 23.02 -29.31 -15.87
CA PHE A 579 23.24 -29.90 -17.19
C PHE A 579 21.91 -30.19 -17.88
N ASP A 580 21.94 -30.13 -19.21
CA ASP A 580 20.77 -30.36 -20.04
C ASP A 580 20.64 -31.85 -20.38
N ALA A 581 19.41 -32.37 -20.37
CA ALA A 581 19.13 -33.76 -20.72
C ALA A 581 17.82 -33.87 -21.51
N TRP A 582 17.80 -34.79 -22.47
CA TRP A 582 16.58 -35.19 -23.18
C TRP A 582 15.92 -36.36 -22.46
N GLU A 583 14.71 -36.13 -21.92
CA GLU A 583 13.90 -37.14 -21.27
C GLU A 583 12.84 -37.65 -22.25
N HIS A 584 12.71 -38.96 -22.38
CA HIS A 584 11.63 -39.55 -23.20
C HIS A 584 10.32 -39.50 -22.42
N VAL A 585 9.26 -39.06 -23.08
CA VAL A 585 7.95 -38.83 -22.47
C VAL A 585 6.83 -39.32 -23.38
N ASN A 586 5.78 -39.85 -22.76
CA ASN A 586 4.50 -40.15 -23.38
C ASN A 586 3.37 -39.49 -22.57
N SER A 587 2.12 -39.67 -22.99
CA SER A 587 0.97 -39.03 -22.32
C SER A 587 0.77 -39.48 -20.87
N GLU A 588 1.21 -40.68 -20.49
CA GLU A 588 1.08 -41.22 -19.13
C GLU A 588 2.24 -40.77 -18.23
N ALA A 589 3.41 -40.49 -18.81
CA ALA A 589 4.61 -40.07 -18.12
C ALA A 589 4.53 -38.66 -17.53
N ILE A 590 3.61 -37.82 -18.02
CA ILE A 590 3.47 -36.42 -17.65
C ILE A 590 2.19 -36.22 -16.84
N GLN A 591 2.32 -35.86 -15.57
CA GLN A 591 1.19 -35.67 -14.66
C GLN A 591 1.29 -34.33 -13.91
N THR A 592 0.17 -33.64 -13.75
CA THR A 592 0.07 -32.51 -12.82
C THR A 592 -0.02 -33.02 -11.37
N PRO A 593 0.34 -32.21 -10.36
CA PRO A 593 0.14 -32.59 -8.96
C PRO A 593 -1.30 -33.03 -8.66
N LEU A 594 -2.29 -32.33 -9.21
CA LEU A 594 -3.70 -32.70 -9.02
C LEU A 594 -4.02 -34.09 -9.59
N GLU A 595 -3.51 -34.42 -10.78
CA GLU A 595 -3.67 -35.75 -11.37
C GLU A 595 -2.98 -36.84 -10.56
N VAL A 596 -1.77 -36.58 -10.03
CA VAL A 596 -1.04 -37.54 -9.18
C VAL A 596 -1.85 -37.89 -7.93
N PHE A 597 -2.35 -36.89 -7.21
CA PHE A 597 -3.11 -37.15 -5.98
C PHE A 597 -4.50 -37.75 -6.23
N LYS A 598 -5.17 -37.38 -7.34
CA LYS A 598 -6.40 -38.06 -7.75
C LYS A 598 -6.16 -39.53 -8.07
N GLY A 599 -5.08 -39.86 -8.77
CA GLY A 599 -4.70 -41.25 -9.03
C GLY A 599 -4.45 -42.04 -7.75
N LEU A 600 -3.82 -41.43 -6.73
CA LEU A 600 -3.62 -42.07 -5.42
C LEU A 600 -4.93 -42.29 -4.66
N GLU A 601 -5.89 -41.37 -4.77
CA GLU A 601 -7.23 -41.53 -4.20
C GLU A 601 -7.99 -42.68 -4.89
N GLU A 602 -7.91 -42.76 -6.23
CA GLU A 602 -8.47 -43.84 -7.04
C GLU A 602 -7.83 -45.21 -6.76
N ASP A 603 -6.53 -45.24 -6.45
CA ASP A 603 -5.80 -46.44 -6.00
C ASP A 603 -6.28 -46.95 -4.62
N GLY A 604 -7.13 -46.18 -3.93
CA GLY A 604 -7.76 -46.52 -2.65
C GLY A 604 -6.97 -46.06 -1.43
N PHE A 605 -6.02 -45.12 -1.57
CA PHE A 605 -5.38 -44.51 -0.41
C PHE A 605 -6.31 -43.46 0.22
N PRO A 606 -6.43 -43.39 1.55
CA PRO A 606 -7.27 -42.40 2.25
C PRO A 606 -6.56 -41.02 2.27
N ILE A 607 -6.32 -40.43 1.09
CA ILE A 607 -5.58 -39.18 0.92
C ILE A 607 -6.47 -38.07 0.35
N LYS A 608 -6.36 -36.88 0.93
CA LYS A 608 -6.95 -35.65 0.41
C LYS A 608 -5.85 -34.69 0.03
N TYR A 609 -5.98 -34.02 -1.11
CA TYR A 609 -5.03 -33.02 -1.59
C TYR A 609 -5.59 -31.60 -1.52
N ALA A 610 -4.76 -30.66 -1.07
CA ALA A 610 -5.04 -29.23 -1.14
C ALA A 610 -3.81 -28.46 -1.65
N ARG A 611 -4.04 -27.64 -2.67
CA ARG A 611 -3.05 -26.65 -3.16
C ARG A 611 -3.30 -25.30 -2.49
N VAL A 612 -2.32 -24.82 -1.73
CA VAL A 612 -2.35 -23.55 -0.98
C VAL A 612 -1.16 -22.69 -1.44
N PRO A 613 -1.29 -21.90 -2.52
CA PRO A 613 -0.16 -21.21 -3.12
C PRO A 613 0.36 -20.06 -2.24
N ILE A 614 1.46 -20.31 -1.50
CA ILE A 614 2.11 -19.31 -0.66
C ILE A 614 3.39 -18.83 -1.34
N THR A 615 3.59 -17.50 -1.32
CA THR A 615 4.79 -16.86 -1.84
C THR A 615 6.05 -17.25 -1.09
N ASP A 616 7.04 -17.71 -1.84
CA ASP A 616 8.33 -18.09 -1.29
C ASP A 616 9.06 -16.92 -0.63
N GLY A 617 9.68 -17.20 0.52
CA GLY A 617 10.38 -16.20 1.33
C GLY A 617 9.49 -15.17 2.05
N LYS A 618 8.18 -15.12 1.79
CA LYS A 618 7.26 -14.15 2.43
C LYS A 618 6.44 -14.77 3.55
N ALA A 619 5.66 -13.94 4.23
CA ALA A 619 4.66 -14.38 5.19
C ALA A 619 3.33 -14.72 4.49
N PRO A 620 2.58 -15.74 4.96
CA PRO A 620 1.25 -16.06 4.43
C PRO A 620 0.29 -14.86 4.45
N LYS A 621 -0.55 -14.74 3.42
CA LYS A 621 -1.69 -13.80 3.41
C LYS A 621 -2.74 -14.27 4.41
N SER A 622 -3.61 -13.35 4.83
CA SER A 622 -4.70 -13.69 5.77
C SER A 622 -5.66 -14.73 5.21
N SER A 623 -5.90 -14.74 3.89
CA SER A 623 -6.67 -15.78 3.20
C SER A 623 -6.03 -17.16 3.25
N ASP A 624 -4.70 -17.22 3.31
CA ASP A 624 -3.96 -18.49 3.34
C ASP A 624 -4.13 -19.13 4.73
N PHE A 625 -4.09 -18.32 5.79
CA PHE A 625 -4.44 -18.76 7.15
C PHE A 625 -5.88 -19.27 7.22
N ASP A 626 -6.84 -18.55 6.63
CA ASP A 626 -8.25 -18.97 6.58
C ASP A 626 -8.41 -20.34 5.90
N THR A 627 -7.76 -20.52 4.74
CA THR A 627 -7.80 -21.78 3.98
C THR A 627 -7.23 -22.94 4.80
N LEU A 628 -6.07 -22.73 5.44
CA LEU A 628 -5.46 -23.75 6.30
C LEU A 628 -6.32 -24.07 7.53
N ALA A 629 -6.88 -23.05 8.17
CA ALA A 629 -7.76 -23.22 9.33
C ALA A 629 -9.01 -24.02 8.97
N ILE A 630 -9.66 -23.72 7.84
CA ILE A 630 -10.83 -24.46 7.34
C ILE A 630 -10.46 -25.91 7.02
N ASN A 631 -9.36 -26.14 6.30
CA ASN A 631 -8.91 -27.49 5.95
C ASN A 631 -8.64 -28.35 7.19
N ILE A 632 -7.98 -27.77 8.20
CA ILE A 632 -7.58 -28.51 9.41
C ILE A 632 -8.79 -28.72 10.34
N ALA A 633 -9.63 -27.71 10.54
CA ALA A 633 -10.79 -27.80 11.42
C ALA A 633 -11.90 -28.71 10.88
N SER A 634 -12.01 -28.85 9.55
CA SER A 634 -12.99 -29.75 8.92
C SER A 634 -12.55 -31.22 8.81
N ALA A 635 -11.28 -31.51 9.11
CA ALA A 635 -10.75 -32.86 9.05
C ALA A 635 -11.09 -33.67 10.32
N SER A 636 -11.08 -35.00 10.21
CA SER A 636 -11.28 -35.90 11.35
C SER A 636 -10.11 -35.79 12.35
N LYS A 637 -10.36 -36.10 13.62
CA LYS A 637 -9.35 -35.98 14.69
C LYS A 637 -8.09 -36.80 14.42
N ASP A 638 -8.27 -37.98 13.83
CA ASP A 638 -7.22 -38.91 13.45
C ASP A 638 -6.48 -38.52 12.15
N THR A 639 -6.89 -37.50 11.41
CA THR A 639 -6.19 -37.11 10.17
C THR A 639 -4.74 -36.67 10.43
N ALA A 640 -3.79 -37.20 9.65
CA ALA A 640 -2.41 -36.76 9.58
C ALA A 640 -2.25 -35.62 8.55
N PHE A 641 -1.52 -34.55 8.88
CA PHE A 641 -1.34 -33.41 7.99
C PHE A 641 0.08 -33.38 7.43
N VAL A 642 0.23 -33.35 6.11
CA VAL A 642 1.54 -33.27 5.44
C VAL A 642 1.66 -31.95 4.71
N PHE A 643 2.76 -31.22 4.91
CA PHE A 643 3.04 -29.95 4.25
C PHE A 643 4.28 -30.06 3.36
N ASN A 644 4.18 -29.65 2.10
CA ASN A 644 5.33 -29.60 1.20
C ASN A 644 5.52 -28.25 0.50
N CYS A 645 6.79 -27.92 0.26
CA CYS A 645 7.23 -26.84 -0.62
C CYS A 645 8.49 -27.30 -1.35
N GLN A 646 9.14 -26.43 -2.13
CA GLN A 646 10.32 -26.80 -2.92
C GLN A 646 11.38 -27.58 -2.10
N MET A 647 11.90 -26.98 -1.02
CA MET A 647 12.94 -27.60 -0.18
C MET A 647 12.41 -28.14 1.17
N GLY A 648 11.12 -28.03 1.46
CA GLY A 648 10.57 -28.43 2.75
C GLY A 648 10.95 -27.52 3.94
N ARG A 649 11.53 -26.33 3.67
CA ARG A 649 12.06 -25.38 4.67
C ARG A 649 11.06 -24.27 5.03
N GLY A 650 11.11 -23.12 4.35
CA GLY A 650 10.41 -21.90 4.78
C GLY A 650 8.88 -22.02 4.83
N ARG A 651 8.25 -22.30 3.68
CA ARG A 651 6.79 -22.44 3.57
C ARG A 651 6.27 -23.63 4.38
N THR A 652 6.88 -24.81 4.20
CA THR A 652 6.56 -26.02 4.96
C THR A 652 6.60 -25.81 6.47
N THR A 653 7.70 -25.27 7.02
CA THR A 653 7.78 -25.02 8.48
C THR A 653 6.71 -24.03 8.94
N THR A 654 6.33 -23.06 8.10
CA THR A 654 5.24 -22.13 8.44
C THR A 654 3.89 -22.87 8.48
N GLY A 655 3.63 -23.76 7.51
CA GLY A 655 2.44 -24.61 7.50
C GLY A 655 2.37 -25.55 8.71
N THR A 656 3.48 -26.18 9.08
CA THR A 656 3.52 -27.07 10.26
C THR A 656 3.27 -26.29 11.56
N VAL A 657 3.85 -25.09 11.73
CA VAL A 657 3.58 -24.22 12.89
C VAL A 657 2.10 -23.85 12.97
N ILE A 658 1.49 -23.45 11.85
CA ILE A 658 0.06 -23.11 11.78
C ILE A 658 -0.79 -24.32 12.17
N ALA A 659 -0.46 -25.50 11.66
CA ALA A 659 -1.20 -26.72 11.96
C ALA A 659 -1.10 -27.15 13.43
N CYS A 660 0.09 -27.05 14.03
CA CYS A 660 0.26 -27.33 15.45
C CYS A 660 -0.53 -26.36 16.34
N LEU A 661 -0.56 -25.07 16.02
CA LEU A 661 -1.36 -24.08 16.75
C LEU A 661 -2.87 -24.38 16.67
N LEU A 662 -3.35 -24.74 15.47
CA LEU A 662 -4.74 -25.13 15.26
C LEU A 662 -5.08 -26.40 16.03
N LYS A 663 -4.22 -27.42 15.98
CA LYS A 663 -4.38 -28.66 16.76
C LYS A 663 -4.44 -28.38 18.25
N LEU A 664 -3.52 -27.59 18.80
CA LEU A 664 -3.57 -27.18 20.21
C LEU A 664 -4.91 -26.52 20.55
N ARG A 665 -5.41 -25.63 19.69
CA ARG A 665 -6.69 -24.95 19.91
C ARG A 665 -7.89 -25.90 19.83
N ILE A 666 -7.89 -26.85 18.88
CA ILE A 666 -8.96 -27.83 18.70
C ILE A 666 -8.99 -28.85 19.84
N ASP A 667 -7.82 -29.28 20.31
CA ASP A 667 -7.70 -30.35 21.30
C ASP A 667 -7.86 -29.85 22.74
N TYR A 668 -7.39 -28.63 23.05
CA TYR A 668 -7.35 -28.09 24.42
C TYR A 668 -8.21 -26.83 24.65
N GLY A 669 -8.80 -26.25 23.61
CA GLY A 669 -9.63 -25.05 23.74
C GLY A 669 -8.82 -23.77 24.00
N ARG A 670 -9.45 -22.78 24.66
CA ARG A 670 -8.85 -21.48 25.00
C ARG A 670 -8.51 -21.36 26.49
N PRO A 671 -7.42 -20.67 26.86
CA PRO A 671 -6.38 -20.12 25.98
C PRO A 671 -5.47 -21.25 25.43
N ILE A 672 -4.77 -20.97 24.32
CA ILE A 672 -3.81 -21.92 23.73
C ILE A 672 -2.68 -22.13 24.73
N LYS A 673 -2.67 -23.29 25.39
CA LYS A 673 -1.62 -23.70 26.33
C LYS A 673 -0.91 -24.93 25.81
N ILE A 674 0.39 -24.98 26.03
CA ILE A 674 1.17 -26.19 25.82
C ILE A 674 1.16 -26.98 27.12
N LEU A 675 0.75 -28.25 27.07
CA LEU A 675 1.07 -29.19 28.14
C LEU A 675 2.59 -29.37 28.14
N VAL A 676 3.22 -28.92 29.23
CA VAL A 676 4.58 -29.33 29.57
C VAL A 676 4.47 -30.79 29.97
N ASP A 677 4.74 -31.70 29.04
CA ASP A 677 4.92 -33.10 29.41
C ASP A 677 6.13 -33.17 30.35
N ASN A 678 5.92 -33.71 31.54
CA ASN A 678 6.97 -34.15 32.44
C ASN A 678 7.77 -35.24 31.71
N ILE A 679 8.78 -34.85 30.96
CA ILE A 679 9.83 -35.77 30.53
C ILE A 679 10.59 -36.10 31.81
N THR A 680 10.27 -37.27 32.37
CA THR A 680 11.14 -38.01 33.26
C THR A 680 12.56 -37.94 32.69
N LEU A 681 13.45 -37.27 33.43
CA LEU A 681 14.89 -37.47 33.31
C LEU A 681 15.16 -38.94 33.65
N GLU A 682 15.03 -39.82 32.66
CA GLU A 682 15.66 -41.12 32.71
C GLU A 682 17.12 -40.91 32.34
N GLU A 683 17.96 -40.96 33.38
CA GLU A 683 19.38 -41.21 33.27
C GLU A 683 19.57 -42.51 32.47
N VAL A 684 19.90 -42.40 31.18
CA VAL A 684 20.43 -43.53 30.43
C VAL A 684 21.91 -43.64 30.77
N ASP A 685 22.11 -44.48 31.77
CA ASP A 685 23.29 -45.27 32.11
C ASP A 685 24.26 -45.47 30.92
N GLY A 686 25.34 -44.69 30.93
CA GLY A 686 26.51 -44.89 30.08
C GLY A 686 27.45 -45.87 30.76
N GLY A 687 27.28 -47.16 30.45
CA GLY A 687 28.09 -48.25 30.93
C GLY A 687 29.60 -48.04 30.74
N SER A 688 30.33 -48.34 31.80
CA SER A 688 31.79 -48.36 31.92
C SER A 688 32.44 -49.41 30.98
N SER A 689 33.56 -49.04 30.35
CA SER A 689 34.60 -49.98 29.91
C SER A 689 35.95 -49.52 30.45
N SER A 690 36.65 -50.48 31.05
CA SER A 690 37.79 -50.41 31.97
C SER A 690 39.13 -49.99 31.36
N GLY A 691 40.04 -49.50 32.21
CA GLY A 691 41.48 -49.53 31.98
C GLY A 691 42.31 -48.73 33.00
N ASP A 692 42.70 -49.41 34.09
CA ASP A 692 43.94 -49.33 34.90
C ASP A 692 44.40 -48.00 35.55
N GLU A 693 44.29 -47.87 36.88
CA GLU A 693 45.33 -48.17 37.91
C GLU A 693 46.47 -47.13 37.95
N THR A 694 46.61 -46.27 38.96
CA THR A 694 47.11 -46.64 40.30
C THR A 694 47.05 -45.46 41.29
N GLY A 695 46.60 -45.73 42.53
CA GLY A 695 47.24 -45.23 43.76
C GLY A 695 46.69 -44.00 44.51
N GLY A 696 45.91 -44.25 45.58
CA GLY A 696 46.21 -43.63 46.90
C GLY A 696 45.14 -42.77 47.62
N SER A 697 44.35 -43.43 48.48
CA SER A 697 43.96 -43.03 49.87
C SER A 697 43.03 -41.82 50.15
N SER A 698 41.85 -42.15 50.71
CA SER A 698 41.03 -41.51 51.78
C SER A 698 41.53 -40.19 52.41
N ALA A 699 40.72 -39.20 52.81
CA ALA A 699 39.44 -39.25 53.53
C ALA A 699 38.69 -37.90 53.54
N ALA A 700 37.38 -38.01 53.81
CA ALA A 700 36.38 -37.06 54.31
C ALA A 700 36.67 -35.55 54.51
N SER A 701 35.69 -34.77 54.02
CA SER A 701 35.00 -33.64 54.67
C SER A 701 35.58 -32.21 54.61
N THR A 702 34.63 -31.29 54.36
CA THR A 702 34.61 -29.83 54.55
C THR A 702 35.39 -28.95 53.58
N SER A 703 34.70 -28.49 52.52
CA SER A 703 35.15 -27.37 51.68
C SER A 703 34.73 -26.04 52.31
N SER A 704 35.70 -25.37 52.92
CA SER A 704 35.64 -23.94 53.20
C SER A 704 36.01 -23.13 51.95
N VAL A 705 35.43 -21.93 51.93
CA VAL A 705 35.58 -20.86 50.95
C VAL A 705 37.04 -20.56 50.57
N THR A 706 37.31 -20.37 49.28
CA THR A 706 38.22 -19.31 48.80
C THR A 706 37.90 -18.95 47.34
N ASN A 707 37.56 -17.67 47.14
CA ASN A 707 37.45 -17.01 45.84
C ASN A 707 38.78 -17.05 45.08
N PHE A 708 38.76 -17.07 43.73
CA PHE A 708 39.17 -15.93 42.90
C PHE A 708 39.06 -16.23 41.38
N ARG A 709 38.24 -15.41 40.71
CA ARG A 709 38.37 -14.78 39.37
C ARG A 709 38.81 -15.62 38.16
N ASN A 710 37.89 -15.70 37.19
CA ASN A 710 38.08 -15.10 35.85
C ASN A 710 36.73 -15.01 35.11
N GLU A 711 35.97 -13.94 35.38
CA GLU A 711 34.92 -13.46 34.48
C GLU A 711 35.40 -12.14 33.88
N LYS A 712 35.95 -12.21 32.66
CA LYS A 712 36.07 -11.06 31.77
C LYS A 712 35.46 -11.45 30.42
N GLU A 713 34.54 -10.60 29.97
CA GLU A 713 34.01 -10.47 28.61
C GLU A 713 33.13 -11.61 28.08
N GLN A 714 31.92 -11.76 28.61
CA GLN A 714 30.78 -12.15 27.77
C GLN A 714 30.09 -10.90 27.26
N SER A 715 30.31 -10.56 25.98
CA SER A 715 29.52 -9.54 25.28
C SER A 715 28.02 -9.90 25.39
N ARG A 716 27.17 -8.98 25.87
CA ARG A 716 25.71 -9.19 25.94
C ARG A 716 25.18 -9.69 24.57
N VAL A 717 24.67 -10.92 24.54
CA VAL A 717 24.05 -11.50 23.33
C VAL A 717 22.61 -11.01 23.24
N PHE A 718 22.33 -10.11 22.30
CA PHE A 718 20.97 -9.59 22.05
C PHE A 718 20.05 -10.69 21.50
N GLY A 719 18.87 -10.88 22.10
CA GLY A 719 17.87 -11.89 21.78
C GLY A 719 16.57 -11.33 21.17
N MET A 720 15.60 -12.21 20.90
CA MET A 720 14.30 -11.83 20.32
C MET A 720 13.53 -10.84 21.19
N ASN A 721 13.66 -10.96 22.51
CA ASN A 721 12.99 -10.06 23.45
C ASN A 721 13.48 -8.62 23.34
N ASP A 722 14.64 -8.35 22.73
CA ASP A 722 15.16 -6.99 22.56
C ASP A 722 14.55 -6.26 21.36
N ILE A 723 13.62 -6.88 20.62
CA ILE A 723 12.88 -6.24 19.53
C ILE A 723 11.60 -5.62 20.11
N LEU A 724 11.65 -4.32 20.41
CA LEU A 724 10.56 -3.54 21.04
C LEU A 724 9.18 -3.71 20.37
N LEU A 725 9.15 -3.90 19.05
CA LEU A 725 7.91 -4.13 18.30
C LEU A 725 7.13 -5.35 18.82
N LEU A 726 7.84 -6.38 19.28
CA LEU A 726 7.23 -7.62 19.76
C LEU A 726 6.52 -7.45 21.09
N TRP A 727 6.95 -6.49 21.93
CA TRP A 727 6.22 -6.14 23.15
C TRP A 727 4.98 -5.31 22.81
N LYS A 728 5.11 -4.37 21.86
CA LYS A 728 3.96 -3.55 21.44
C LYS A 728 2.82 -4.39 20.90
N ILE A 729 3.09 -5.39 20.06
CA ILE A 729 2.03 -6.25 19.51
C ILE A 729 1.37 -7.12 20.57
N THR A 730 2.13 -7.72 21.50
CA THR A 730 1.53 -8.59 22.53
C THR A 730 0.63 -7.81 23.48
N ARG A 731 0.95 -6.55 23.76
CA ARG A 731 0.10 -5.67 24.60
C ARG A 731 -1.28 -5.40 23.98
N LEU A 732 -1.43 -5.47 22.66
CA LEU A 732 -2.72 -5.24 21.98
C LEU A 732 -3.72 -6.39 22.11
N PHE A 733 -3.28 -7.56 22.58
CA PHE A 733 -4.12 -8.75 22.71
C PHE A 733 -4.25 -9.17 24.17
N ASP A 734 -5.44 -9.66 24.56
CA ASP A 734 -5.76 -10.03 25.95
C ASP A 734 -4.79 -11.08 26.51
N ASN A 735 -4.59 -12.16 25.76
CA ASN A 735 -3.66 -13.25 26.08
C ASN A 735 -2.38 -13.18 25.22
N GLY A 736 -1.95 -11.97 24.85
CA GLY A 736 -0.90 -11.78 23.85
C GLY A 736 0.46 -12.37 24.24
N VAL A 737 0.79 -12.37 25.53
CA VAL A 737 2.04 -12.95 26.06
C VAL A 737 1.97 -14.48 25.98
N GLU A 738 0.89 -15.08 26.49
CA GLU A 738 0.66 -16.53 26.50
C GLU A 738 0.60 -17.08 25.07
N CYS A 739 -0.06 -16.36 24.16
CA CYS A 739 -0.13 -16.74 22.74
C CYS A 739 1.25 -16.72 22.08
N ARG A 740 2.09 -15.74 22.44
CA ARG A 740 3.46 -15.65 21.95
C ARG A 740 4.34 -16.77 22.53
N GLU A 741 4.19 -17.10 23.81
CA GLU A 741 4.92 -18.20 24.43
C GLU A 741 4.56 -19.55 23.83
N ALA A 742 3.25 -19.81 23.63
CA ALA A 742 2.78 -21.00 22.92
C ALA A 742 3.33 -21.06 21.49
N LEU A 743 3.30 -19.94 20.76
CA LEU A 743 3.89 -19.85 19.43
C LEU A 743 5.39 -20.14 19.43
N ASP A 744 6.15 -19.55 20.35
CA ASP A 744 7.60 -19.70 20.44
C ASP A 744 7.99 -21.15 20.66
N ALA A 745 7.31 -21.84 21.58
CA ALA A 745 7.54 -23.26 21.84
C ALA A 745 7.14 -24.15 20.65
N ILE A 746 6.07 -23.83 19.90
CA ILE A 746 5.75 -24.54 18.65
C ILE A 746 6.79 -24.28 17.56
N ILE A 747 7.28 -23.05 17.41
CA ILE A 747 8.37 -22.73 16.47
C ILE A 747 9.62 -23.53 16.82
N ASP A 748 9.94 -23.64 18.11
CA ASP A 748 11.10 -24.39 18.57
C ASP A 748 10.91 -25.91 18.33
N ARG A 749 9.69 -26.47 18.49
CA ARG A 749 9.38 -27.87 18.08
C ARG A 749 9.47 -28.07 16.56
N CYS A 750 9.16 -27.06 15.75
CA CYS A 750 9.25 -27.12 14.28
C CYS A 750 10.64 -26.74 13.73
N SER A 751 11.67 -26.61 14.59
CA SER A 751 12.95 -25.98 14.24
C SER A 751 13.91 -26.85 13.43
N ALA A 752 13.61 -28.13 13.21
CA ALA A 752 14.50 -29.13 12.60
C ALA A 752 15.20 -28.70 11.29
N LEU A 753 14.58 -27.83 10.49
CA LEU A 753 15.20 -27.25 9.29
C LEU A 753 15.42 -25.74 9.34
N GLN A 754 14.52 -25.02 10.00
CA GLN A 754 14.53 -23.57 10.02
C GLN A 754 13.73 -23.08 11.22
N ASN A 755 14.40 -22.44 12.18
CA ASN A 755 13.71 -21.70 13.22
C ASN A 755 13.47 -20.25 12.76
N ILE A 756 12.22 -19.81 12.77
CA ILE A 756 11.81 -18.47 12.32
C ILE A 756 12.46 -17.39 13.19
N ARG A 757 12.54 -17.59 14.51
CA ARG A 757 13.13 -16.64 15.47
C ARG A 757 14.64 -16.51 15.27
N GLN A 758 15.33 -17.64 15.11
CA GLN A 758 16.78 -17.63 14.86
C GLN A 758 17.13 -16.95 13.52
N ALA A 759 16.29 -17.10 12.49
CA ALA A 759 16.49 -16.43 11.20
C ALA A 759 16.47 -14.89 11.35
N VAL A 760 15.53 -14.34 12.13
CA VAL A 760 15.46 -12.90 12.42
C VAL A 760 16.75 -12.42 13.08
N LEU A 761 17.22 -13.13 14.11
CA LEU A 761 18.46 -12.79 14.82
C LEU A 761 19.70 -12.87 13.93
N GLN A 762 19.77 -13.87 13.06
CA GLN A 762 20.89 -14.03 12.11
C GLN A 762 20.96 -12.85 11.13
N TYR A 763 19.85 -12.44 10.52
CA TYR A 763 19.84 -11.29 9.62
C TYR A 763 20.11 -9.97 10.34
N ARG A 764 19.67 -9.85 11.60
CA ARG A 764 20.03 -8.72 12.47
C ARG A 764 21.53 -8.66 12.73
N LYS A 765 22.17 -9.79 13.01
CA LYS A 765 23.62 -9.85 13.19
C LYS A 765 24.35 -9.36 11.93
N VAL A 766 23.98 -9.87 10.75
CA VAL A 766 24.58 -9.45 9.46
C VAL A 766 24.36 -7.96 9.18
N PHE A 767 23.16 -7.44 9.48
CA PHE A 767 22.84 -6.02 9.25
C PHE A 767 23.68 -5.05 10.12
N ASN A 768 24.04 -5.46 11.34
CA ASN A 768 24.80 -4.61 12.27
C ASN A 768 26.33 -4.77 12.15
N GLN A 769 26.83 -5.64 11.27
CA GLN A 769 28.26 -5.78 11.04
C GLN A 769 28.80 -4.60 10.20
N GLN A 770 29.71 -3.82 10.78
CA GLN A 770 30.24 -2.59 10.17
C GLN A 770 31.06 -2.83 8.88
N HIS A 771 31.61 -4.04 8.69
CA HIS A 771 32.51 -4.39 7.57
C HIS A 771 31.79 -5.06 6.38
N VAL A 772 30.46 -5.13 6.39
CA VAL A 772 29.67 -5.78 5.33
C VAL A 772 29.36 -4.80 4.20
N GLU A 773 29.51 -5.23 2.95
CA GLU A 773 29.20 -4.44 1.76
C GLU A 773 27.74 -3.88 1.83
N PRO A 774 27.50 -2.61 1.46
CA PRO A 774 26.17 -1.99 1.55
C PRO A 774 25.04 -2.78 0.86
N ARG A 775 25.35 -3.47 -0.25
CA ARG A 775 24.39 -4.34 -0.95
C ARG A 775 23.97 -5.54 -0.11
N VAL A 776 24.93 -6.23 0.50
CA VAL A 776 24.69 -7.40 1.37
C VAL A 776 23.90 -6.98 2.61
N ARG A 777 24.24 -5.84 3.21
CA ARG A 777 23.52 -5.26 4.34
C ARG A 777 22.04 -4.97 3.99
N ARG A 778 21.77 -4.42 2.81
CA ARG A 778 20.41 -4.17 2.30
C ARG A 778 19.62 -5.46 2.07
N VAL A 779 20.25 -6.49 1.49
CA VAL A 779 19.62 -7.81 1.28
C VAL A 779 19.30 -8.49 2.60
N ALA A 780 20.22 -8.44 3.57
CA ALA A 780 20.01 -8.96 4.92
C ALA A 780 18.85 -8.24 5.62
N LEU A 781 18.77 -6.91 5.52
CA LEU A 781 17.68 -6.13 6.08
C LEU A 781 16.32 -6.55 5.49
N ASN A 782 16.23 -6.66 4.17
CA ASN A 782 15.00 -7.04 3.48
C ASN A 782 14.55 -8.46 3.85
N ARG A 783 15.48 -9.43 3.89
CA ARG A 783 15.17 -10.80 4.31
C ARG A 783 14.79 -10.88 5.80
N GLY A 784 15.51 -10.16 6.66
CA GLY A 784 15.20 -10.06 8.08
C GLY A 784 13.79 -9.51 8.30
N ALA A 785 13.40 -8.46 7.57
CA ALA A 785 12.07 -7.88 7.65
C ALA A 785 10.95 -8.87 7.25
N GLU A 786 11.16 -9.71 6.21
CA GLU A 786 10.18 -10.74 5.81
C GLU A 786 10.01 -11.83 6.88
N TYR A 787 11.10 -12.26 7.54
CA TYR A 787 11.03 -13.19 8.68
C TYR A 787 10.36 -12.56 9.91
N LEU A 788 10.65 -11.29 10.20
CA LEU A 788 10.01 -10.55 11.29
C LEU A 788 8.51 -10.36 11.03
N GLU A 789 8.11 -10.03 9.79
CA GLU A 789 6.69 -9.97 9.40
C GLU A 789 6.01 -11.34 9.54
N ARG A 790 6.68 -12.44 9.15
CA ARG A 790 6.14 -13.79 9.29
C ARG A 790 5.88 -14.12 10.76
N TYR A 791 6.85 -13.86 11.64
CA TYR A 791 6.69 -14.05 13.07
C TYR A 791 5.58 -13.16 13.66
N PHE A 792 5.54 -11.88 13.28
CA PHE A 792 4.49 -10.94 13.66
C PHE A 792 3.08 -11.45 13.29
N ARG A 793 2.89 -11.97 12.08
CA ARG A 793 1.59 -12.52 11.65
C ARG A 793 1.22 -13.79 12.41
N LEU A 794 2.19 -14.63 12.75
CA LEU A 794 1.95 -15.82 13.56
C LEU A 794 1.52 -15.46 14.99
N ILE A 795 2.07 -14.39 15.58
CA ILE A 795 1.58 -13.86 16.88
C ILE A 795 0.11 -13.43 16.75
N ALA A 796 -0.21 -12.65 15.73
CA ALA A 796 -1.59 -12.21 15.49
C ALA A 796 -2.55 -13.39 15.24
N PHE A 797 -2.10 -14.44 14.53
CA PHE A 797 -2.88 -15.64 14.28
C PHE A 797 -3.08 -16.47 15.56
N ALA A 798 -2.06 -16.62 16.41
CA ALA A 798 -2.21 -17.27 17.71
C ALA A 798 -3.20 -16.51 18.61
N ALA A 799 -3.17 -15.18 18.61
CA ALA A 799 -4.15 -14.36 19.33
C ALA A 799 -5.57 -14.51 18.77
N TYR A 800 -5.73 -14.58 17.45
CA TYR A 800 -7.02 -14.88 16.80
C TYR A 800 -7.56 -16.24 17.24
N LEU A 801 -6.72 -17.28 17.18
CA LEU A 801 -7.08 -18.62 17.63
C LEU A 801 -7.41 -18.66 19.13
N GLY A 802 -6.84 -17.77 19.95
CA GLY A 802 -7.17 -17.63 21.37
C GLY A 802 -8.44 -16.82 21.68
N SER A 803 -9.10 -16.25 20.67
CA SER A 803 -10.27 -15.37 20.81
C SER A 803 -11.60 -16.06 20.48
N GLU A 804 -12.71 -15.40 20.83
CA GLU A 804 -14.09 -15.83 20.49
C GLU A 804 -14.36 -15.94 19.00
N ALA A 805 -13.57 -15.27 18.16
CA ALA A 805 -13.76 -15.24 16.72
C ALA A 805 -13.62 -16.61 16.04
N PHE A 806 -12.83 -17.52 16.63
CA PHE A 806 -12.59 -18.86 16.09
C PHE A 806 -13.50 -19.94 16.69
N ASP A 807 -14.24 -19.64 17.77
CA ASP A 807 -14.97 -20.66 18.53
C ASP A 807 -15.94 -21.46 17.63
N GLY A 808 -16.66 -20.80 16.72
CA GLY A 808 -17.64 -21.45 15.85
C GLY A 808 -17.04 -22.43 14.83
N PHE A 809 -15.73 -22.36 14.56
CA PHE A 809 -15.00 -23.39 13.79
C PHE A 809 -14.68 -24.63 14.62
N CYS A 810 -14.61 -24.50 15.95
CA CYS A 810 -14.48 -25.61 16.90
C CYS A 810 -15.84 -26.20 17.33
N GLY A 811 -16.95 -25.71 16.78
CA GLY A 811 -18.30 -26.10 17.21
C GLY A 811 -18.70 -25.53 18.59
N GLN A 812 -17.99 -24.50 19.06
CA GLN A 812 -18.26 -23.81 20.33
C GLN A 812 -18.77 -22.39 20.00
N GLY A 813 -19.87 -21.91 20.59
CA GLY A 813 -20.37 -20.56 20.32
C GLY A 813 -20.89 -20.31 18.88
N GLU A 814 -21.36 -19.09 18.63
CA GLU A 814 -22.07 -18.73 17.39
C GLU A 814 -21.18 -18.07 16.31
N SER A 815 -20.03 -17.50 16.71
CA SER A 815 -19.18 -16.70 15.82
C SER A 815 -18.25 -17.57 14.96
N ARG A 816 -18.40 -17.51 13.63
CA ARG A 816 -17.51 -18.13 12.63
C ARG A 816 -16.75 -17.06 11.83
N MET A 817 -16.03 -16.18 12.53
CA MET A 817 -15.31 -15.08 11.90
C MET A 817 -13.95 -15.55 11.38
N THR A 818 -13.64 -15.31 10.12
CA THR A 818 -12.33 -15.67 9.53
C THR A 818 -11.20 -14.78 10.06
N PHE A 819 -9.95 -15.25 10.02
CA PHE A 819 -8.77 -14.47 10.41
C PHE A 819 -8.62 -13.22 9.55
N LYS A 820 -8.91 -13.29 8.24
CA LYS A 820 -8.90 -12.12 7.36
C LYS A 820 -9.85 -11.02 7.85
N ASN A 821 -11.08 -11.37 8.20
CA ASN A 821 -12.08 -10.40 8.66
C ASN A 821 -11.73 -9.88 10.06
N TRP A 822 -11.31 -10.77 10.97
CA TRP A 822 -10.84 -10.40 12.31
C TRP A 822 -9.67 -9.41 12.29
N LEU A 823 -8.69 -9.64 11.41
CA LEU A 823 -7.52 -8.77 11.25
C LEU A 823 -7.88 -7.45 10.53
N HIS A 824 -8.94 -7.42 9.72
CA HIS A 824 -9.41 -6.20 9.06
C HIS A 824 -10.06 -5.23 10.07
N GLN A 825 -10.71 -5.76 11.11
CA GLN A 825 -11.29 -4.99 12.21
C GLN A 825 -10.25 -4.41 13.19
N ARG A 826 -8.95 -4.64 12.94
CA ARG A 826 -7.82 -4.23 13.80
C ARG A 826 -6.80 -3.39 13.04
N PRO A 827 -7.12 -2.12 12.71
CA PRO A 827 -6.24 -1.23 11.95
C PRO A 827 -4.87 -1.03 12.63
N GLU A 828 -4.79 -1.08 13.95
CA GLU A 828 -3.56 -0.97 14.73
C GLU A 828 -2.55 -2.09 14.43
N VAL A 829 -3.02 -3.33 14.24
CA VAL A 829 -2.18 -4.47 13.88
C VAL A 829 -1.70 -4.35 12.43
N GLN A 830 -2.56 -3.86 11.53
CA GLN A 830 -2.20 -3.62 10.13
C GLN A 830 -1.16 -2.50 10.00
N ALA A 831 -1.31 -1.41 10.75
CA ALA A 831 -0.39 -0.28 10.75
C ALA A 831 1.01 -0.69 11.25
N MET A 832 1.09 -1.51 12.31
CA MET A 832 2.36 -2.06 12.77
C MET A 832 3.04 -2.95 11.72
N LYS A 833 2.28 -3.82 11.03
CA LYS A 833 2.81 -4.60 9.90
C LYS A 833 3.40 -3.71 8.81
N TRP A 834 2.73 -2.60 8.47
CA TRP A 834 3.25 -1.64 7.49
C TRP A 834 4.54 -0.96 7.96
N SER A 835 4.68 -0.69 9.27
CA SER A 835 5.89 -0.10 9.83
C SER A 835 7.14 -1.00 9.64
N ILE A 836 6.99 -2.33 9.74
CA ILE A 836 8.06 -3.31 9.48
C ILE A 836 8.60 -3.14 8.05
N ARG A 837 7.72 -2.89 7.08
CA ARG A 837 8.09 -2.78 5.66
C ARG A 837 8.63 -1.41 5.28
N LEU A 838 8.09 -0.34 5.85
CA LEU A 838 8.46 1.03 5.49
C LEU A 838 9.80 1.44 6.10
N ARG A 839 10.09 1.01 7.34
CA ARG A 839 11.33 1.37 8.05
C ARG A 839 11.94 0.17 8.78
N PRO A 840 12.31 -0.92 8.06
CA PRO A 840 12.86 -2.13 8.69
C PRO A 840 14.12 -1.85 9.51
N GLY A 841 14.94 -0.87 9.11
CA GLY A 841 16.18 -0.51 9.80
C GLY A 841 15.98 -0.23 11.29
N ARG A 842 14.88 0.44 11.67
CA ARG A 842 14.57 0.78 13.07
C ARG A 842 14.45 -0.42 14.00
N PHE A 843 14.06 -1.58 13.49
CA PHE A 843 13.90 -2.81 14.28
C PHE A 843 15.17 -3.65 14.33
N PHE A 844 16.08 -3.44 13.37
CA PHE A 844 17.30 -4.22 13.23
C PHE A 844 18.50 -3.50 13.84
N THR A 845 18.52 -2.16 13.88
CA THR A 845 19.58 -1.39 14.55
C THR A 845 19.63 -1.69 16.04
N VAL A 846 20.84 -1.88 16.57
CA VAL A 846 21.09 -1.91 18.02
C VAL A 846 21.35 -0.47 18.48
N PRO A 847 20.55 0.09 19.41
CA PRO A 847 20.78 1.43 19.97
C PRO A 847 22.21 1.59 20.50
N GLU A 848 22.82 2.75 20.25
CA GLU A 848 24.21 3.05 20.60
C GLU A 848 24.41 3.09 22.13
N GLU A 849 23.37 3.49 22.88
CA GLU A 849 23.30 3.50 24.34
C GLU A 849 23.43 2.10 24.97
N LEU A 850 23.09 1.04 24.22
CA LEU A 850 23.20 -0.35 24.69
C LEU A 850 24.56 -1.00 24.38
N ARG A 851 25.49 -0.26 23.74
CA ARG A 851 26.87 -0.71 23.48
C ARG A 851 27.84 -0.34 24.61
N ALA A 852 27.50 0.63 25.46
CA ALA A 852 28.34 1.03 26.59
C ALA A 852 27.94 0.25 27.86
N PRO A 853 28.88 -0.34 28.62
CA PRO A 853 28.60 -0.84 29.95
C PRO A 853 28.40 0.36 30.89
N HIS A 854 27.15 0.66 31.25
CA HIS A 854 26.90 1.57 32.36
C HIS A 854 27.31 0.88 33.66
N GLU A 855 28.31 1.42 34.36
CA GLU A 855 28.57 1.12 35.76
C GLU A 855 27.44 1.73 36.59
N SER A 856 26.42 0.92 36.89
CA SER A 856 25.30 1.32 37.74
C SER A 856 25.73 1.35 39.21
N GLN A 857 25.51 2.48 39.90
CA GLN A 857 25.63 2.57 41.36
C GLN A 857 24.64 1.60 42.03
N HIS A 858 24.94 1.13 43.24
CA HIS A 858 24.20 0.04 43.94
C HIS A 858 22.66 0.21 44.02
N GLY A 859 22.13 1.44 43.95
CA GLY A 859 20.69 1.71 43.94
C GLY A 859 19.98 1.41 42.60
N ASP A 860 20.66 1.56 41.47
CA ASP A 860 20.09 1.32 40.14
C ASP A 860 19.94 -0.18 39.83
N ALA A 861 20.83 -1.01 40.39
CA ALA A 861 20.78 -2.46 40.20
C ALA A 861 19.53 -3.11 40.79
N VAL A 862 19.05 -2.62 41.95
CA VAL A 862 17.83 -3.11 42.61
C VAL A 862 16.59 -2.68 41.83
N MET A 863 16.55 -1.44 41.34
CA MET A 863 15.44 -0.94 40.52
C MET A 863 15.38 -1.66 39.17
N GLU A 864 16.52 -1.89 38.52
CA GLU A 864 16.58 -2.74 37.33
C GLU A 864 16.11 -4.17 37.58
N ALA A 865 16.45 -4.76 38.73
CA ALA A 865 16.01 -6.10 39.09
C ALA A 865 14.48 -6.19 39.23
N ILE A 866 13.85 -5.19 39.85
CA ILE A 866 12.38 -5.09 39.96
C ILE A 866 11.76 -4.99 38.56
N ILE A 867 12.27 -4.12 37.69
CA ILE A 867 11.75 -3.93 36.33
C ILE A 867 11.93 -5.21 35.47
N LYS A 868 13.01 -5.97 35.69
CA LYS A 868 13.26 -7.26 35.01
C LYS A 868 12.39 -8.39 35.55
N ALA A 869 11.92 -8.30 36.79
CA ALA A 869 11.04 -9.29 37.42
C ALA A 869 9.56 -9.12 37.07
N ARG A 870 9.15 -7.94 36.57
CA ARG A 870 7.76 -7.67 36.13
C ARG A 870 7.25 -8.70 35.12
N ASN A 871 6.04 -9.20 35.33
CA ASN A 871 5.40 -10.21 34.49
C ASN A 871 3.96 -9.86 34.08
N GLY A 872 3.56 -8.59 34.22
CA GLY A 872 2.25 -8.09 33.81
C GLY A 872 2.05 -8.15 32.29
N SER A 873 0.78 -8.15 31.88
CA SER A 873 0.38 -8.26 30.47
C SER A 873 0.65 -6.97 29.67
N VAL A 874 0.59 -5.82 30.35
CA VAL A 874 0.91 -4.47 29.86
C VAL A 874 2.15 -3.93 30.56
N LEU A 875 2.19 -3.99 31.90
CA LEU A 875 3.35 -3.63 32.72
C LEU A 875 4.31 -4.82 32.84
N GLY A 876 4.94 -5.16 31.72
CA GLY A 876 5.86 -6.29 31.62
C GLY A 876 7.33 -5.91 31.85
N LYS A 877 8.22 -6.90 31.64
CA LYS A 877 9.68 -6.73 31.71
C LYS A 877 10.14 -5.52 30.89
N GLY A 878 10.98 -4.67 31.48
CA GLY A 878 11.51 -3.47 30.82
C GLY A 878 10.55 -2.27 30.76
N SER A 879 9.32 -2.42 31.23
CA SER A 879 8.32 -1.35 31.25
C SER A 879 8.41 -0.54 32.55
N ILE A 880 8.22 0.77 32.47
CA ILE A 880 8.19 1.67 33.63
C ILE A 880 6.91 2.52 33.63
N LEU A 881 6.50 2.96 34.81
CA LEU A 881 5.48 3.99 34.99
C LEU A 881 6.19 5.30 35.34
N LYS A 882 6.10 6.27 34.44
CA LYS A 882 6.69 7.60 34.61
C LYS A 882 5.59 8.62 34.91
N MET A 883 5.80 9.47 35.89
CA MET A 883 4.94 10.61 36.19
C MET A 883 4.82 11.51 34.94
N TYR A 884 3.60 11.93 34.64
CA TYR A 884 3.31 12.70 33.42
C TYR A 884 3.85 14.14 33.48
N PHE A 885 4.04 14.68 34.68
CA PHE A 885 4.63 16.01 34.89
C PHE A 885 6.15 15.96 34.77
N PHE A 886 6.72 16.95 34.09
CA PHE A 886 8.16 17.06 33.89
C PHE A 886 8.64 18.53 33.89
N PRO A 887 9.92 18.77 34.21
CA PRO A 887 10.51 20.11 34.18
C PRO A 887 10.43 20.75 32.79
N GLY A 888 10.04 22.02 32.71
CA GLY A 888 9.91 22.76 31.44
C GLY A 888 8.59 22.55 30.70
N GLN A 889 7.62 21.83 31.27
CA GLN A 889 6.27 21.78 30.75
C GLN A 889 5.65 23.18 30.73
N ARG A 890 5.15 23.63 29.57
CA ARG A 890 4.56 24.97 29.43
C ARG A 890 3.36 25.11 30.37
N THR A 891 3.39 26.11 31.24
CA THR A 891 2.24 26.53 32.05
C THR A 891 1.40 27.54 31.26
N SER A 892 0.08 27.57 31.48
CA SER A 892 -0.78 28.52 30.76
C SER A 892 -0.39 29.96 31.08
N SER A 893 -0.37 30.84 30.08
CA SER A 893 -0.17 32.27 30.27
C SER A 893 -1.47 33.03 30.62
N HIS A 894 -2.65 32.44 30.39
CA HIS A 894 -3.94 33.16 30.46
C HIS A 894 -5.03 32.51 31.32
N ILE A 895 -5.07 31.18 31.45
CA ILE A 895 -6.05 30.46 32.28
C ILE A 895 -5.28 29.55 33.23
N GLN A 896 -5.15 29.98 34.49
CA GLN A 896 -4.47 29.20 35.52
C GLN A 896 -5.48 28.27 36.20
N ILE A 897 -5.31 26.96 36.01
CA ILE A 897 -6.04 25.90 36.71
C ILE A 897 -5.01 25.06 37.44
N HIS A 898 -5.12 24.95 38.77
CA HIS A 898 -4.13 24.20 39.54
C HIS A 898 -4.19 22.71 39.21
N GLY A 899 -3.04 22.13 38.85
CA GLY A 899 -2.97 20.72 38.44
C GLY A 899 -3.42 20.42 37.00
N ALA A 900 -3.75 21.43 36.19
CA ALA A 900 -3.98 21.28 34.74
C ALA A 900 -3.08 22.26 33.95
N PRO A 901 -1.93 21.80 33.40
CA PRO A 901 -1.04 22.66 32.64
C PRO A 901 -1.61 23.06 31.28
N HIS A 902 -1.06 24.14 30.71
CA HIS A 902 -1.33 24.59 29.34
C HIS A 902 -2.81 24.63 28.91
N VAL A 903 -3.65 25.23 29.75
CA VAL A 903 -5.06 25.48 29.39
C VAL A 903 -5.13 26.63 28.38
N TYR A 904 -5.82 26.40 27.27
CA TYR A 904 -6.05 27.38 26.21
C TYR A 904 -7.51 27.34 25.74
N LYS A 905 -8.06 28.50 25.39
CA LYS A 905 -9.40 28.67 24.82
C LYS A 905 -9.28 29.29 23.43
N VAL A 906 -10.01 28.75 22.46
CA VAL A 906 -10.10 29.34 21.11
C VAL A 906 -11.01 30.56 21.13
N ASP A 907 -10.54 31.66 20.58
CA ASP A 907 -11.32 32.90 20.52
C ASP A 907 -12.57 32.76 19.63
N GLY A 908 -13.72 33.16 20.19
CA GLY A 908 -15.02 33.10 19.51
C GLY A 908 -15.63 31.69 19.41
N TYR A 909 -15.02 30.66 20.00
CA TYR A 909 -15.55 29.29 20.02
C TYR A 909 -15.57 28.72 21.44
N PRO A 910 -16.54 27.85 21.79
CA PRO A 910 -16.57 27.17 23.09
C PRO A 910 -15.61 25.96 23.11
N VAL A 911 -14.40 26.12 22.57
CA VAL A 911 -13.41 25.05 22.37
C VAL A 911 -12.17 25.35 23.20
N TYR A 912 -11.76 24.36 23.99
CA TYR A 912 -10.68 24.45 24.96
C TYR A 912 -9.70 23.28 24.78
N SER A 913 -8.44 23.49 25.14
CA SER A 913 -7.45 22.42 25.28
C SER A 913 -6.72 22.52 26.60
N MET A 914 -6.25 21.39 27.12
CA MET A 914 -5.35 21.33 28.26
C MET A 914 -4.32 20.22 28.10
N ALA A 915 -3.20 20.34 28.81
CA ALA A 915 -2.30 19.23 29.05
C ALA A 915 -2.94 18.23 30.03
N THR A 916 -2.39 17.02 30.10
CA THR A 916 -2.82 15.98 31.05
C THR A 916 -2.96 16.55 32.48
N PRO A 917 -4.18 16.55 33.07
CA PRO A 917 -4.41 17.11 34.40
C PRO A 917 -4.27 16.04 35.50
N THR A 918 -4.09 16.48 36.75
CA THR A 918 -4.42 15.68 37.95
C THR A 918 -5.95 15.53 38.10
N ILE A 919 -6.42 14.61 38.96
CA ILE A 919 -7.86 14.51 39.26
C ILE A 919 -8.40 15.84 39.81
N LEU A 920 -7.65 16.51 40.69
CA LEU A 920 -8.04 17.83 41.22
C LEU A 920 -8.07 18.90 40.12
N GLY A 921 -7.08 18.94 39.23
CA GLY A 921 -7.07 19.88 38.12
C GLY A 921 -8.20 19.63 37.12
N ALA A 922 -8.58 18.38 36.89
CA ALA A 922 -9.76 18.05 36.10
C ALA A 922 -11.05 18.57 36.76
N LYS A 923 -11.21 18.41 38.09
CA LYS A 923 -12.35 18.97 38.84
C LYS A 923 -12.42 20.50 38.72
N GLU A 924 -11.29 21.16 38.91
CA GLU A 924 -11.19 22.62 38.83
C GLU A 924 -11.50 23.13 37.42
N MET A 925 -11.00 22.47 36.37
CA MET A 925 -11.30 22.80 34.98
C MET A 925 -12.80 22.62 34.66
N LEU A 926 -13.41 21.52 35.10
CA LEU A 926 -14.83 21.26 34.87
C LEU A 926 -15.72 22.26 35.63
N ALA A 927 -15.33 22.65 36.84
CA ALA A 927 -16.02 23.70 37.60
C ALA A 927 -15.89 25.08 36.91
N TYR A 928 -14.71 25.40 36.36
CA TYR A 928 -14.47 26.60 35.57
C TYR A 928 -15.38 26.64 34.33
N LEU A 929 -15.57 25.51 33.66
CA LEU A 929 -16.47 25.36 32.50
C LEU A 929 -17.97 25.30 32.86
N GLY A 930 -18.33 25.44 34.14
CA GLY A 930 -19.73 25.42 34.57
C GLY A 930 -20.41 24.05 34.50
N ALA A 931 -19.64 22.96 34.49
CA ALA A 931 -20.17 21.60 34.40
C ALA A 931 -20.87 21.10 35.68
N LYS A 932 -20.77 21.86 36.78
CA LYS A 932 -21.43 21.58 38.05
C LYS A 932 -22.43 22.69 38.38
N PRO A 933 -23.67 22.37 38.81
CA PRO A 933 -24.67 23.40 39.12
C PRO A 933 -24.24 24.24 40.32
N LYS A 934 -24.38 25.58 40.20
CA LYS A 934 -23.91 26.55 41.22
C LYS A 934 -24.99 26.92 42.26
N ALA A 935 -26.28 26.64 42.00
CA ALA A 935 -27.42 26.87 42.90
C ALA A 935 -28.64 26.03 42.47
N GLU A 936 -29.61 25.82 43.36
CA GLU A 936 -30.91 25.21 43.04
C GLU A 936 -31.62 26.01 41.93
N GLY A 937 -31.60 25.50 40.69
CA GLY A 937 -32.25 26.09 39.52
C GLY A 937 -31.36 26.45 38.32
N SER A 938 -30.03 26.40 38.44
CA SER A 938 -29.10 26.62 37.31
C SER A 938 -28.75 25.30 36.61
N ALA A 939 -29.09 25.16 35.33
CA ALA A 939 -28.75 23.99 34.52
C ALA A 939 -27.22 23.90 34.31
N ALA A 940 -26.62 22.76 34.62
CA ALA A 940 -25.19 22.52 34.45
C ALA A 940 -24.81 22.42 32.97
N GLN A 941 -23.75 23.13 32.57
CA GLN A 941 -23.29 23.15 31.19
C GLN A 941 -22.67 21.80 30.82
N LYS A 942 -23.16 21.17 29.76
CA LYS A 942 -22.61 19.90 29.30
C LYS A 942 -21.23 20.11 28.65
N VAL A 943 -20.21 19.38 29.12
CA VAL A 943 -18.84 19.44 28.58
C VAL A 943 -18.52 18.12 27.87
N VAL A 944 -18.17 18.20 26.58
CA VAL A 944 -17.64 17.06 25.83
C VAL A 944 -16.13 17.04 25.97
N LEU A 945 -15.60 16.06 26.70
CA LEU A 945 -14.17 15.88 26.92
C LEU A 945 -13.64 14.83 25.94
N THR A 946 -12.73 15.24 25.06
CA THR A 946 -12.07 14.35 24.09
C THR A 946 -10.60 14.20 24.45
N ASP A 947 -10.21 12.99 24.79
CA ASP A 947 -8.83 12.63 25.13
C ASP A 947 -8.08 12.14 23.90
N LEU A 948 -7.07 12.91 23.47
CA LEU A 948 -6.32 12.69 22.23
C LEU A 948 -5.07 11.81 22.42
N ARG A 949 -4.85 11.27 23.62
CA ARG A 949 -3.60 10.59 23.96
C ARG A 949 -3.59 9.14 23.44
N GLU A 950 -2.54 8.80 22.69
CA GLU A 950 -2.25 7.43 22.20
C GLU A 950 -1.64 6.51 23.26
N GLU A 951 -1.16 7.08 24.36
CA GLU A 951 -0.41 6.37 25.38
C GLU A 951 -1.34 5.88 26.48
N ALA A 952 -1.09 4.68 27.01
CA ALA A 952 -1.83 4.17 28.16
C ALA A 952 -1.42 4.94 29.43
N ILE A 953 -2.42 5.47 30.14
CA ILE A 953 -2.26 6.31 31.33
C ILE A 953 -3.05 5.71 32.49
N VAL A 954 -2.50 5.84 33.69
CA VAL A 954 -3.17 5.45 34.94
C VAL A 954 -3.00 6.58 35.96
N TYR A 955 -4.01 6.81 36.79
CA TYR A 955 -3.94 7.73 37.91
C TYR A 955 -3.63 6.94 39.19
N ILE A 956 -2.58 7.35 39.89
CA ILE A 956 -2.18 6.81 41.19
C ILE A 956 -2.18 7.98 42.18
N ASN A 957 -2.91 7.88 43.28
CA ASN A 957 -3.04 8.96 44.28
C ASN A 957 -3.49 10.30 43.64
N GLY A 958 -4.34 10.24 42.61
CA GLY A 958 -4.80 11.41 41.86
C GLY A 958 -3.80 12.02 40.87
N THR A 959 -2.59 11.45 40.76
CA THR A 959 -1.53 11.89 39.85
C THR A 959 -1.44 10.97 38.62
N PRO A 960 -1.34 11.52 37.40
CA PRO A 960 -1.23 10.72 36.18
C PRO A 960 0.19 10.16 35.97
N PHE A 961 0.26 8.87 35.64
CA PHE A 961 1.46 8.14 35.23
C PHE A 961 1.25 7.53 33.84
N VAL A 962 2.28 7.57 33.02
CA VAL A 962 2.30 7.02 31.66
C VAL A 962 3.23 5.83 31.57
N LEU A 963 2.83 4.84 30.77
CA LEU A 963 3.67 3.71 30.43
C LEU A 963 4.84 4.18 29.54
N ARG A 964 6.06 3.79 29.90
CA ARG A 964 7.33 4.06 29.17
C ARG A 964 8.18 2.79 29.13
N GLU A 965 9.18 2.77 28.24
CA GLU A 965 10.21 1.73 28.23
C GLU A 965 11.45 2.22 28.98
N LEU A 966 12.10 1.32 29.74
CA LEU A 966 13.28 1.67 30.55
C LEU A 966 14.43 2.22 29.71
N ASN A 967 14.65 1.67 28.51
CA ASN A 967 15.71 2.13 27.60
C ASN A 967 15.35 3.43 26.85
N LYS A 968 14.09 3.88 26.94
CA LYS A 968 13.57 5.09 26.30
C LYS A 968 12.58 5.80 27.24
N PRO A 969 13.05 6.26 28.41
CA PRO A 969 12.15 6.68 29.49
C PRO A 969 11.50 8.05 29.20
N VAL A 970 12.06 8.82 28.27
CA VAL A 970 11.53 10.13 27.82
C VAL A 970 10.74 10.01 26.50
N ASP A 971 11.08 9.06 25.64
CA ASP A 971 10.38 8.91 24.35
C ASP A 971 8.93 8.49 24.57
N THR A 972 8.04 9.11 23.80
CA THR A 972 6.62 8.76 23.76
C THR A 972 6.43 7.35 23.18
N LEU A 973 5.72 6.49 23.92
CA LEU A 973 5.39 5.11 23.54
C LEU A 973 4.27 5.12 22.51
N LYS A 974 4.64 5.37 21.26
CA LYS A 974 3.70 5.56 20.15
C LYS A 974 3.21 4.22 19.57
N HIS A 975 1.90 4.10 19.39
CA HIS A 975 1.23 2.97 18.73
C HIS A 975 0.64 3.47 17.41
N VAL A 976 1.16 3.00 16.29
CA VAL A 976 0.71 3.46 14.97
C VAL A 976 -0.71 2.95 14.74
N GLY A 977 -1.67 3.85 14.54
CA GLY A 977 -3.05 3.52 14.18
C GLY A 977 -3.92 2.94 15.30
N ILE A 978 -3.54 3.13 16.57
CA ILE A 978 -4.32 2.66 17.72
C ILE A 978 -5.67 3.40 17.84
N THR A 979 -6.72 2.67 18.21
CA THR A 979 -8.08 3.19 18.44
C THR A 979 -8.31 3.47 19.92
N GLY A 980 -9.28 4.34 20.25
CA GLY A 980 -9.57 4.71 21.64
C GLY A 980 -9.94 3.53 22.52
N SER A 981 -10.81 2.64 22.03
CA SER A 981 -11.24 1.45 22.77
C SER A 981 -10.07 0.51 23.11
N VAL A 982 -9.10 0.36 22.20
CA VAL A 982 -7.91 -0.46 22.45
C VAL A 982 -7.02 0.18 23.52
N VAL A 983 -6.90 1.51 23.52
CA VAL A 983 -6.17 2.23 24.59
C VAL A 983 -6.86 2.07 25.94
N GLU A 984 -8.18 2.26 26.01
CA GLU A 984 -8.96 2.10 27.25
C GLU A 984 -8.82 0.68 27.81
N HIS A 985 -8.85 -0.33 26.94
CA HIS A 985 -8.65 -1.72 27.32
C HIS A 985 -7.22 -2.01 27.83
N MET A 986 -6.21 -1.40 27.19
CA MET A 986 -4.83 -1.44 27.69
C MET A 986 -4.68 -0.76 29.06
N GLU A 987 -5.39 0.35 29.29
CA GLU A 987 -5.40 1.07 30.58
C GLU A 987 -6.04 0.23 31.69
N ALA A 988 -7.12 -0.49 31.39
CA ALA A 988 -7.76 -1.42 32.33
C ALA A 988 -6.82 -2.55 32.74
N ARG A 989 -6.16 -3.20 31.77
CA ARG A 989 -5.16 -4.26 32.03
C ARG A 989 -3.92 -3.73 32.74
N LEU A 990 -3.48 -2.52 32.42
CA LEU A 990 -2.39 -1.84 33.13
C LEU A 990 -2.73 -1.65 34.61
N LYS A 991 -3.97 -1.23 34.92
CA LYS A 991 -4.46 -1.14 36.30
C LYS A 991 -4.43 -2.51 36.99
N GLU A 992 -4.88 -3.58 36.35
CA GLU A 992 -4.84 -4.93 36.92
C GLU A 992 -3.41 -5.40 37.20
N ASP A 993 -2.46 -5.14 36.30
CA ASP A 993 -1.04 -5.46 36.49
C ASP A 993 -0.46 -4.71 37.71
N ILE A 994 -0.79 -3.41 37.85
CA ILE A 994 -0.39 -2.59 39.00
C ILE A 994 -0.92 -3.19 40.29
N LEU A 995 -2.21 -3.50 40.35
CA LEU A 995 -2.83 -4.10 41.53
C LEU A 995 -2.23 -5.47 41.87
N SER A 996 -1.83 -6.23 40.85
CA SER A 996 -1.11 -7.50 41.03
C SER A 996 0.28 -7.29 41.64
N GLU A 997 1.08 -6.38 41.08
CA GLU A 997 2.42 -6.04 41.59
C GLU A 997 2.34 -5.54 43.04
N VAL A 998 1.40 -4.65 43.34
CA VAL A 998 1.16 -4.09 44.69
C VAL A 998 0.77 -5.18 45.71
N ARG A 999 -0.06 -6.16 45.32
CA ARG A 999 -0.41 -7.30 46.19
C ARG A 999 0.80 -8.18 46.48
N GLN A 1000 1.68 -8.39 45.51
CA GLN A 1000 2.89 -9.21 45.67
C GLN A 1000 3.97 -8.52 46.49
N SER A 1001 4.10 -7.20 46.37
CA SER A 1001 5.16 -6.40 47.01
C SER A 1001 4.80 -5.86 48.40
N GLY A 1002 3.63 -6.21 48.94
CA GLY A 1002 3.15 -5.74 50.24
C GLY A 1002 2.80 -4.25 50.25
N GLY A 1003 2.23 -3.73 49.16
CA GLY A 1003 1.75 -2.35 49.06
C GLY A 1003 2.71 -1.35 48.42
N ARG A 1004 3.94 -1.75 48.08
CA ARG A 1004 4.99 -0.84 47.55
C ARG A 1004 5.26 -1.03 46.08
N MET A 1005 5.27 0.03 45.29
CA MET A 1005 5.53 -0.07 43.85
C MET A 1005 6.60 0.91 43.38
N LEU A 1006 7.39 0.51 42.38
CA LEU A 1006 8.42 1.36 41.77
C LEU A 1006 7.81 2.26 40.67
N LEU A 1007 7.83 3.57 40.92
CA LEU A 1007 7.40 4.65 40.03
C LEU A 1007 8.60 5.50 39.61
N HIS A 1008 8.44 6.29 38.55
CA HIS A 1008 9.52 7.11 38.00
C HIS A 1008 9.09 8.55 37.82
N ARG A 1009 10.02 9.50 37.93
CA ARG A 1009 9.78 10.92 37.62
C ARG A 1009 10.99 11.53 36.92
N GLU A 1010 10.77 12.62 36.20
CA GLU A 1010 11.85 13.38 35.57
C GLU A 1010 12.32 14.49 36.51
N GLU A 1011 13.62 14.56 36.76
CA GLU A 1011 14.25 15.62 37.53
C GLU A 1011 15.26 16.35 36.64
N TYR A 1012 15.17 17.68 36.65
CA TYR A 1012 16.11 18.52 35.92
C TYR A 1012 17.29 18.83 36.82
N SER A 1013 18.51 18.51 36.35
CA SER A 1013 19.75 18.87 37.04
C SER A 1013 20.24 20.22 36.52
N PRO A 1014 20.19 21.31 37.33
CA PRO A 1014 20.68 22.62 36.91
C PRO A 1014 22.20 22.61 36.65
N ALA A 1015 22.93 21.70 37.29
CA ALA A 1015 24.39 21.57 37.17
C ALA A 1015 24.83 20.96 35.83
N LEU A 1016 24.01 20.06 35.25
CA LEU A 1016 24.31 19.35 34.00
C LEU A 1016 23.52 19.90 32.80
N ASN A 1017 22.56 20.81 33.04
CA ASN A 1017 21.59 21.29 32.05
C ASN A 1017 20.91 20.12 31.30
N GLN A 1018 20.64 19.04 32.03
CA GLN A 1018 20.08 17.80 31.52
C GLN A 1018 19.01 17.28 32.49
N SER A 1019 17.94 16.74 31.93
CA SER A 1019 16.93 15.99 32.69
C SER A 1019 17.31 14.53 32.79
N SER A 1020 17.15 13.92 33.96
CA SER A 1020 17.28 12.49 34.18
C SER A 1020 15.98 11.89 34.71
N VAL A 1021 15.74 10.61 34.44
CA VAL A 1021 14.57 9.89 34.97
C VAL A 1021 15.03 9.06 36.16
N ILE A 1022 14.46 9.33 37.33
CA ILE A 1022 14.78 8.63 38.57
C ILE A 1022 13.62 7.73 39.01
N GLY A 1023 13.94 6.57 39.59
CA GLY A 1023 12.98 5.67 40.20
C GLY A 1023 12.81 5.93 41.70
N TYR A 1024 11.59 5.76 42.22
CA TYR A 1024 11.30 5.86 43.64
C TYR A 1024 10.18 4.88 44.03
N LEU A 1025 10.22 4.38 45.28
CA LEU A 1025 9.19 3.47 45.81
C LEU A 1025 8.07 4.27 46.48
N GLU A 1026 6.82 3.95 46.16
CA GLU A 1026 5.64 4.58 46.73
C GLU A 1026 4.67 3.51 47.28
N ASN A 1027 3.96 3.83 48.37
CA ASN A 1027 2.88 2.99 48.89
C ASN A 1027 1.61 3.26 48.08
N ILE A 1028 1.02 2.21 47.51
CA ILE A 1028 -0.18 2.29 46.66
C ILE A 1028 -1.27 1.41 47.25
N PHE A 1029 -2.47 1.97 47.42
CA PHE A 1029 -3.66 1.20 47.78
C PHE A 1029 -4.54 0.97 46.56
N ALA A 1030 -5.38 -0.08 46.62
CA ALA A 1030 -6.20 -0.48 45.47
C ALA A 1030 -7.19 0.61 45.03
N ASP A 1031 -7.74 1.37 45.98
CA ASP A 1031 -8.73 2.43 45.72
C ASP A 1031 -8.11 3.69 45.07
N ASP A 1032 -6.78 3.82 45.14
CA ASP A 1032 -6.03 4.97 44.62
C ASP A 1032 -5.62 4.82 43.15
N VAL A 1033 -5.82 3.65 42.56
CA VAL A 1033 -5.46 3.35 41.16
C VAL A 1033 -6.70 3.43 40.27
N LYS A 1034 -6.75 4.43 39.39
CA LYS A 1034 -7.89 4.67 38.47
C LYS A 1034 -7.45 4.83 37.03
N THR A 1035 -8.22 4.28 36.09
CA THR A 1035 -8.06 4.59 34.66
C THR A 1035 -8.66 5.98 34.34
N PRO A 1036 -8.27 6.63 33.23
CA PRO A 1036 -8.92 7.87 32.78
C PRO A 1036 -10.44 7.73 32.66
N ALA A 1037 -10.93 6.63 32.09
CA ALA A 1037 -12.37 6.36 31.97
C ALA A 1037 -13.05 6.29 33.35
N GLU A 1038 -12.45 5.62 34.34
CA GLU A 1038 -12.96 5.56 35.71
C GLU A 1038 -12.93 6.93 36.41
N VAL A 1039 -11.89 7.73 36.18
CA VAL A 1039 -11.79 9.09 36.72
C VAL A 1039 -12.96 9.93 36.22
N TYR A 1040 -13.18 10.00 34.90
CA TYR A 1040 -14.26 10.82 34.34
C TYR A 1040 -15.65 10.21 34.60
N ALA A 1041 -15.79 8.89 34.72
CA ALA A 1041 -17.03 8.27 35.19
C ALA A 1041 -17.36 8.69 36.63
N ALA A 1042 -16.39 8.63 37.55
CA ALA A 1042 -16.57 9.07 38.93
C ALA A 1042 -16.92 10.56 39.02
N LEU A 1043 -16.31 11.41 38.18
CA LEU A 1043 -16.68 12.82 38.10
C LEU A 1043 -18.11 13.02 37.62
N LYS A 1044 -18.57 12.23 36.66
CA LYS A 1044 -19.98 12.26 36.24
C LYS A 1044 -20.92 11.89 37.40
N ASP A 1045 -20.56 10.87 38.17
CA ASP A 1045 -21.33 10.43 39.34
C ASP A 1045 -21.31 11.46 40.49
N GLU A 1046 -20.24 12.26 40.62
CA GLU A 1046 -20.15 13.42 41.53
C GLU A 1046 -21.05 14.62 41.09
N GLY A 1047 -21.81 14.47 40.01
CA GLY A 1047 -22.78 15.46 39.53
C GLY A 1047 -22.25 16.43 38.46
N TYR A 1048 -21.09 16.15 37.85
CA TYR A 1048 -20.60 16.93 36.71
C TYR A 1048 -21.26 16.47 35.40
N ASN A 1049 -21.81 17.41 34.63
CA ASN A 1049 -22.45 17.12 33.34
C ASN A 1049 -21.40 16.96 32.22
N ILE A 1050 -20.80 15.77 32.11
CA ILE A 1050 -19.72 15.50 31.15
C ILE A 1050 -19.97 14.27 30.27
N ALA A 1051 -19.42 14.32 29.06
CA ALA A 1051 -19.31 13.19 28.15
C ALA A 1051 -17.83 12.96 27.80
N TYR A 1052 -17.27 11.83 28.22
CA TYR A 1052 -15.88 11.46 27.96
C TYR A 1052 -15.77 10.60 26.69
N ARG A 1053 -14.76 10.87 25.85
CA ARG A 1053 -14.40 10.06 24.69
C ARG A 1053 -12.88 9.96 24.53
N ARG A 1054 -12.36 8.78 24.16
CA ARG A 1054 -10.95 8.57 23.82
C ARG A 1054 -10.77 8.50 22.29
N ILE A 1055 -10.03 9.46 21.71
CA ILE A 1055 -9.76 9.51 20.25
C ILE A 1055 -8.27 9.81 20.02
N PRO A 1056 -7.41 8.78 19.96
CA PRO A 1056 -5.97 8.97 19.88
C PRO A 1056 -5.52 9.74 18.62
N LEU A 1057 -4.89 10.91 18.79
CA LEU A 1057 -4.46 11.77 17.70
C LEU A 1057 -3.20 12.58 18.07
N THR A 1058 -2.02 12.04 17.76
CA THR A 1058 -0.73 12.71 17.99
C THR A 1058 -0.23 13.51 16.77
N ARG A 1059 0.79 14.35 16.96
CA ARG A 1059 1.43 15.16 15.91
C ARG A 1059 2.22 14.30 14.92
N GLU A 1060 2.75 13.17 15.38
CA GLU A 1060 3.63 12.28 14.64
C GLU A 1060 2.88 11.16 13.92
N ARG A 1061 1.66 10.85 14.37
CA ARG A 1061 0.71 10.02 13.64
C ARG A 1061 0.39 10.67 12.29
N GLU A 1062 0.26 9.85 11.27
CA GLU A 1062 -0.25 10.29 9.98
C GLU A 1062 -1.75 10.53 10.11
N ALA A 1063 -2.21 11.72 9.73
CA ALA A 1063 -3.63 12.06 9.76
C ALA A 1063 -4.39 11.27 8.68
N LEU A 1064 -5.58 10.78 9.03
CA LEU A 1064 -6.49 10.06 8.15
C LEU A 1064 -7.83 10.79 8.04
N ALA A 1065 -8.57 10.54 6.95
CA ALA A 1065 -9.93 11.06 6.80
C ALA A 1065 -10.87 10.56 7.91
N SER A 1066 -10.67 9.33 8.38
CA SER A 1066 -11.42 8.75 9.50
C SER A 1066 -11.18 9.46 10.83
N ASP A 1067 -10.01 10.10 11.00
CA ASP A 1067 -9.73 10.89 12.21
C ASP A 1067 -10.61 12.16 12.22
N VAL A 1068 -10.87 12.75 11.05
CA VAL A 1068 -11.79 13.89 10.91
C VAL A 1068 -13.21 13.47 11.27
N ASP A 1069 -13.68 12.33 10.76
CA ASP A 1069 -14.99 11.75 11.13
C ASP A 1069 -15.11 11.54 12.63
N ALA A 1070 -14.12 10.90 13.26
CA ALA A 1070 -14.13 10.63 14.69
C ALA A 1070 -14.27 11.92 15.54
N ILE A 1071 -13.57 12.99 15.15
CA ILE A 1071 -13.62 14.26 15.86
C ILE A 1071 -14.89 15.05 15.56
N GLN A 1072 -15.34 15.16 14.30
CA GLN A 1072 -16.53 15.96 13.97
C GLN A 1072 -17.81 15.42 14.64
N TYR A 1073 -17.92 14.10 14.80
CA TYR A 1073 -19.06 13.46 15.46
C TYR A 1073 -19.01 13.53 16.99
N CYS A 1074 -18.01 14.23 17.56
CA CYS A 1074 -18.03 14.64 18.98
C CYS A 1074 -18.96 15.82 19.25
N ILE A 1075 -19.41 16.54 18.22
CA ILE A 1075 -20.39 17.62 18.39
C ILE A 1075 -21.72 17.05 18.87
N ASP A 1076 -22.30 17.75 19.83
CA ASP A 1076 -23.55 17.43 20.48
C ASP A 1076 -24.29 18.76 20.68
N ASP A 1077 -25.50 18.89 20.14
CA ASP A 1077 -26.27 20.13 20.16
C ASP A 1077 -26.62 20.60 21.58
N SER A 1078 -26.56 19.69 22.56
CA SER A 1078 -26.75 20.00 23.98
C SER A 1078 -25.45 20.37 24.71
N ALA A 1079 -24.28 20.24 24.07
CA ALA A 1079 -22.99 20.56 24.65
C ALA A 1079 -22.74 22.06 24.66
N GLY A 1080 -22.39 22.59 25.84
CA GLY A 1080 -22.02 23.98 25.98
C GLY A 1080 -20.52 24.26 25.77
N CYS A 1081 -19.65 23.25 25.94
CA CYS A 1081 -18.19 23.37 25.79
C CYS A 1081 -17.55 22.08 25.28
N TYR A 1082 -16.47 22.22 24.50
CA TYR A 1082 -15.63 21.12 24.01
C TYR A 1082 -14.21 21.24 24.59
N LEU A 1083 -13.74 20.21 25.29
CA LEU A 1083 -12.44 20.21 25.97
C LEU A 1083 -11.55 19.08 25.43
N PHE A 1084 -10.39 19.43 24.89
CA PHE A 1084 -9.41 18.48 24.39
C PHE A 1084 -8.25 18.27 25.38
N VAL A 1085 -7.92 17.01 25.65
CA VAL A 1085 -6.78 16.65 26.50
C VAL A 1085 -5.68 16.01 25.65
N SER A 1086 -4.45 16.50 25.76
CA SER A 1086 -3.29 15.92 25.07
C SER A 1086 -2.05 15.90 25.98
N HIS A 1087 -0.93 15.35 25.50
CA HIS A 1087 0.29 15.21 26.29
C HIS A 1087 0.75 16.57 26.87
N THR A 1088 0.84 17.60 26.03
CA THR A 1088 1.30 18.95 26.42
C THR A 1088 0.22 20.02 26.34
N GLY A 1089 -0.98 19.73 25.83
CA GLY A 1089 -1.96 20.76 25.49
C GLY A 1089 -1.55 21.63 24.30
N PHE A 1090 -0.46 21.29 23.61
CA PHE A 1090 0.12 22.05 22.50
C PHE A 1090 0.53 21.15 21.33
N GLY A 1091 0.50 21.67 20.10
CA GLY A 1091 0.89 20.99 18.87
C GLY A 1091 -0.27 20.26 18.21
N GLY A 1092 -0.28 18.91 18.26
CA GLY A 1092 -1.25 18.09 17.53
C GLY A 1092 -2.72 18.32 17.92
N VAL A 1093 -2.97 18.81 19.14
CA VAL A 1093 -4.32 19.15 19.62
C VAL A 1093 -4.98 20.29 18.82
N ALA A 1094 -4.19 21.21 18.27
CA ALA A 1094 -4.71 22.32 17.46
C ALA A 1094 -5.46 21.83 16.22
N TYR A 1095 -5.06 20.68 15.65
CA TYR A 1095 -5.76 20.07 14.52
C TYR A 1095 -7.16 19.58 14.90
N ALA A 1096 -7.32 18.91 16.06
CA ALA A 1096 -8.62 18.50 16.56
C ALA A 1096 -9.54 19.69 16.90
N MET A 1097 -8.97 20.72 17.52
CA MET A 1097 -9.68 21.96 17.82
C MET A 1097 -10.17 22.64 16.54
N ALA A 1098 -9.32 22.72 15.51
CA ALA A 1098 -9.68 23.30 14.21
C ALA A 1098 -10.84 22.56 13.54
N ILE A 1099 -10.89 21.22 13.60
CA ILE A 1099 -12.01 20.42 13.06
C ILE A 1099 -13.34 20.83 13.71
N ILE A 1100 -13.38 20.93 15.05
CA ILE A 1100 -14.60 21.35 15.77
C ILE A 1100 -14.97 22.79 15.45
N CYS A 1101 -14.01 23.72 15.46
CA CYS A 1101 -14.26 25.13 15.11
C CYS A 1101 -14.85 25.27 13.70
N ILE A 1102 -14.31 24.53 12.73
CA ILE A 1102 -14.82 24.49 11.34
C ILE A 1102 -16.25 23.97 11.28
N ARG A 1103 -16.58 22.92 12.05
CA ARG A 1103 -17.90 22.31 12.06
C ARG A 1103 -18.95 23.21 12.75
N ILE A 1104 -18.62 23.82 13.90
CA ILE A 1104 -19.47 24.82 14.58
C ILE A 1104 -19.70 26.03 13.67
N GLY A 1105 -18.64 26.52 13.01
CA GLY A 1105 -18.73 27.64 12.07
C GLY A 1105 -19.53 27.36 10.80
N ALA A 1106 -19.85 26.09 10.50
CA ALA A 1106 -20.75 25.74 9.40
C ALA A 1106 -22.23 25.86 9.81
N GLU A 1107 -22.58 25.52 11.05
CA GLU A 1107 -23.96 25.57 11.56
C GLU A 1107 -24.47 27.00 11.75
N THR A 1108 -23.61 27.88 12.24
CA THR A 1108 -23.95 29.31 12.43
C THR A 1108 -24.20 30.06 11.10
N ASN A 1109 -23.71 29.53 9.98
CA ASN A 1109 -23.91 30.08 8.63
C ASN A 1109 -25.03 29.38 7.83
N SER A 1110 -25.78 28.45 8.45
CA SER A 1110 -26.80 27.62 7.77
C SER A 1110 -28.22 28.22 7.72
N LEU A 1111 -28.44 29.43 8.23
CA LEU A 1111 -29.65 30.21 7.89
C LEU A 1111 -29.49 30.82 6.50
N PRO A 1112 -30.40 30.57 5.54
CA PRO A 1112 -30.29 31.13 4.21
C PRO A 1112 -30.51 32.64 4.30
N LYS A 1113 -29.44 33.42 4.16
CA LYS A 1113 -29.57 34.78 3.64
C LYS A 1113 -29.44 34.65 2.13
N ASP A 1114 -30.47 35.10 1.42
CA ASP A 1114 -30.44 35.31 -0.03
C ASP A 1114 -29.11 35.93 -0.46
N PRO A 1115 -28.58 35.57 -1.65
CA PRO A 1115 -27.39 36.20 -2.19
C PRO A 1115 -27.72 37.64 -2.62
N GLN A 1116 -27.82 38.55 -1.66
CA GLN A 1116 -27.66 39.97 -1.94
C GLN A 1116 -26.15 40.28 -2.01
N PRO A 1117 -25.71 41.08 -2.99
CA PRO A 1117 -24.34 41.54 -3.04
C PRO A 1117 -24.08 42.39 -1.79
N LEU A 1118 -23.26 41.88 -0.87
CA LEU A 1118 -22.82 42.62 0.30
C LEU A 1118 -21.99 43.81 -0.16
N VAL A 1119 -22.65 44.95 -0.28
CA VAL A 1119 -22.06 46.28 -0.27
C VAL A 1119 -21.17 46.36 0.96
N GLY A 1120 -19.87 46.53 0.73
CA GLY A 1120 -18.86 46.63 1.77
C GLY A 1120 -19.16 47.80 2.72
N THR A 1121 -19.37 47.49 3.99
CA THR A 1121 -19.45 48.53 5.02
C THR A 1121 -18.04 48.96 5.37
N ASN A 1122 -17.74 50.20 4.97
CA ASN A 1122 -16.55 51.01 5.27
C ASN A 1122 -15.84 50.66 6.60
N LEU A 1123 -14.69 50.00 6.52
CA LEU A 1123 -13.55 50.39 7.35
C LEU A 1123 -12.88 51.57 6.63
N MET A 1124 -12.74 52.68 7.35
CA MET A 1124 -12.22 53.95 6.83
C MET A 1124 -10.85 53.74 6.16
N CYS A 1125 -10.81 53.91 4.84
CA CYS A 1125 -9.60 54.08 4.06
C CYS A 1125 -9.03 55.48 4.34
N THR A 1126 -7.83 55.54 4.91
CA THR A 1126 -6.96 56.71 4.75
C THR A 1126 -6.49 56.79 3.29
N PRO A 1127 -6.29 58.00 2.72
CA PRO A 1127 -6.05 58.16 1.30
C PRO A 1127 -4.65 57.70 0.90
N GLU A 1128 -4.59 57.25 -0.35
CA GLU A 1128 -3.44 56.80 -1.15
C GLU A 1128 -2.07 57.31 -0.72
N GLU A 1129 -1.14 56.37 -0.47
CA GLU A 1129 0.23 56.32 -0.99
C GLU A 1129 0.91 55.07 -0.39
N ASP A 1130 0.85 53.95 -1.10
CA ASP A 1130 1.90 52.93 -1.18
C ASP A 1130 1.36 51.70 -1.92
N LEU A 1131 1.86 51.49 -3.15
CA LEU A 1131 1.74 50.21 -3.86
C LEU A 1131 2.31 49.10 -2.96
N PRO A 1132 1.65 47.92 -2.82
CA PRO A 1132 2.23 46.84 -2.04
C PRO A 1132 3.57 46.44 -2.68
N SER A 1133 4.63 46.66 -1.92
CA SER A 1133 5.98 46.21 -2.25
C SER A 1133 5.98 44.69 -2.42
N ARG A 1134 6.83 44.22 -3.35
CA ARG A 1134 7.10 42.81 -3.69
C ARG A 1134 6.92 41.87 -2.47
N ALA A 1135 5.87 41.06 -2.46
CA ALA A 1135 5.77 39.96 -1.51
C ALA A 1135 6.92 38.97 -1.80
N SER A 1136 7.76 38.71 -0.81
CA SER A 1136 8.85 37.73 -0.93
C SER A 1136 8.29 36.30 -1.01
N ASP A 1137 9.01 35.37 -1.62
CA ASP A 1137 8.59 33.95 -1.68
C ASP A 1137 8.32 33.37 -0.27
N GLU A 1138 8.97 33.90 0.76
CA GLU A 1138 8.73 33.52 2.16
C GLU A 1138 7.33 33.93 2.66
N GLU A 1139 6.84 35.10 2.26
CA GLU A 1139 5.50 35.58 2.64
C GLU A 1139 4.41 34.75 1.94
N VAL A 1140 4.63 34.33 0.69
CA VAL A 1140 3.72 33.43 -0.03
C VAL A 1140 3.61 32.08 0.69
N LEU A 1141 4.73 31.53 1.16
CA LEU A 1141 4.75 30.29 1.94
C LEU A 1141 4.09 30.45 3.32
N ARG A 1142 4.25 31.60 3.99
CA ARG A 1142 3.54 31.90 5.26
C ARG A 1142 2.02 31.97 5.06
N MET A 1143 1.57 32.46 3.92
CA MET A 1143 0.16 32.49 3.55
C MET A 1143 -0.41 31.10 3.19
N GLY A 1144 0.43 30.05 3.19
CA GLY A 1144 -0.01 28.68 2.88
C GLY A 1144 -0.29 28.43 1.41
N ASP A 1145 0.21 29.29 0.51
CA ASP A 1145 0.03 29.19 -0.95
C ASP A 1145 1.04 28.19 -1.55
N TYR A 1146 1.09 26.97 -1.00
CA TYR A 1146 1.90 25.85 -1.51
C TYR A 1146 1.32 25.31 -2.82
N ARG A 1147 2.16 24.85 -3.77
CA ARG A 1147 1.72 24.35 -5.09
C ARG A 1147 0.60 23.31 -4.99
N ASP A 1148 0.78 22.31 -4.12
CA ASP A 1148 -0.18 21.21 -3.99
C ASP A 1148 -1.50 21.67 -3.31
N ILE A 1149 -1.44 22.68 -2.43
CA ILE A 1149 -2.63 23.29 -1.83
C ILE A 1149 -3.38 24.17 -2.84
N LEU A 1150 -2.67 24.92 -3.69
CA LEU A 1150 -3.32 25.67 -4.78
C LEU A 1150 -3.95 24.72 -5.82
N SER A 1151 -3.34 23.56 -6.05
CA SER A 1151 -3.93 22.52 -6.90
C SER A 1151 -5.20 21.95 -6.28
N LEU A 1152 -5.20 21.71 -4.96
CA LEU A 1152 -6.38 21.31 -4.21
C LEU A 1152 -7.52 22.34 -4.32
N THR A 1153 -7.24 23.64 -4.11
CA THR A 1153 -8.28 24.66 -4.12
C THR A 1153 -8.99 24.80 -5.46
N ARG A 1154 -8.29 24.55 -6.58
CA ARG A 1154 -8.90 24.56 -7.93
C ARG A 1154 -9.88 23.41 -8.13
N VAL A 1155 -9.56 22.23 -7.64
CA VAL A 1155 -10.41 21.02 -7.77
C VAL A 1155 -11.66 21.12 -6.89
N LEU A 1156 -11.56 21.80 -5.74
CA LEU A 1156 -12.69 21.99 -4.83
C LEU A 1156 -13.62 23.11 -5.31
N VAL A 1157 -14.93 22.85 -5.34
CA VAL A 1157 -15.97 23.82 -5.74
C VAL A 1157 -15.83 25.15 -4.98
N TYR A 1158 -15.64 25.08 -3.66
CA TYR A 1158 -15.47 26.24 -2.77
C TYR A 1158 -14.02 26.39 -2.27
N GLY A 1159 -13.03 25.85 -3.01
CA GLY A 1159 -11.66 25.70 -2.52
C GLY A 1159 -11.02 26.96 -1.92
N PRO A 1160 -10.97 28.11 -2.63
CA PRO A 1160 -10.38 29.33 -2.08
C PRO A 1160 -11.09 29.83 -0.81
N LYS A 1161 -12.42 29.77 -0.78
CA LYS A 1161 -13.23 30.12 0.39
C LYS A 1161 -12.94 29.17 1.56
N SER A 1162 -12.91 27.87 1.29
CA SER A 1162 -12.55 26.85 2.29
C SER A 1162 -11.15 27.05 2.85
N LYS A 1163 -10.16 27.40 2.02
CA LYS A 1163 -8.81 27.74 2.49
C LYS A 1163 -8.82 28.97 3.38
N ALA A 1164 -9.47 30.06 2.98
CA ALA A 1164 -9.54 31.28 3.76
C ALA A 1164 -10.21 31.07 5.13
N ASP A 1165 -11.32 30.33 5.18
CA ASP A 1165 -11.98 29.98 6.44
C ASP A 1165 -11.08 29.16 7.37
N VAL A 1166 -10.34 28.19 6.80
CA VAL A 1166 -9.40 27.35 7.54
C VAL A 1166 -8.23 28.17 8.07
N ASP A 1167 -7.69 29.10 7.28
CA ASP A 1167 -6.60 29.97 7.70
C ASP A 1167 -6.99 30.82 8.91
N ILE A 1168 -8.22 31.36 8.93
CA ILE A 1168 -8.77 32.09 10.09
C ILE A 1168 -8.87 31.19 11.32
N VAL A 1169 -9.33 29.94 11.16
CA VAL A 1169 -9.44 29.00 12.28
C VAL A 1169 -8.07 28.60 12.82
N ILE A 1170 -7.09 28.34 11.94
CA ILE A 1170 -5.72 28.01 12.34
C ILE A 1170 -5.11 29.16 13.14
N GLU A 1171 -5.33 30.41 12.73
CA GLU A 1171 -4.86 31.60 13.46
C GLU A 1171 -5.46 31.66 14.87
N ARG A 1172 -6.77 31.42 14.99
CA ARG A 1172 -7.46 31.36 16.30
C ARG A 1172 -7.02 30.20 17.18
N CYS A 1173 -6.42 29.16 16.62
CA CYS A 1173 -5.89 28.01 17.35
C CYS A 1173 -4.40 28.16 17.70
N ALA A 1174 -3.72 29.24 17.29
CA ALA A 1174 -2.27 29.39 17.40
C ALA A 1174 -1.72 29.19 18.83
N GLY A 1175 -2.48 29.55 19.87
CA GLY A 1175 -2.06 29.33 21.26
C GLY A 1175 -1.99 27.85 21.68
N ALA A 1176 -2.70 26.96 20.98
CA ALA A 1176 -2.57 25.51 21.12
C ALA A 1176 -1.65 24.88 20.05
N GLY A 1177 -1.17 25.65 19.07
CA GLY A 1177 -0.28 25.22 17.98
C GLY A 1177 -0.67 25.84 16.64
N HIS A 1178 0.32 26.21 15.82
CA HIS A 1178 0.10 26.84 14.52
C HIS A 1178 0.57 25.94 13.37
N LEU A 1179 -0.38 25.36 12.64
CA LEU A 1179 -0.08 24.33 11.63
C LEU A 1179 0.72 24.88 10.43
N ARG A 1180 0.49 26.13 10.02
CA ARG A 1180 1.24 26.75 8.91
C ARG A 1180 2.69 27.05 9.31
N ASP A 1181 2.93 27.46 10.55
CA ASP A 1181 4.29 27.67 11.07
C ASP A 1181 5.05 26.35 11.17
N ASP A 1182 4.38 25.27 11.57
CA ASP A 1182 4.94 23.93 11.57
C ASP A 1182 5.43 23.53 10.16
N ILE A 1183 4.62 23.74 9.13
CA ILE A 1183 5.00 23.43 7.74
C ILE A 1183 6.20 24.28 7.31
N LEU A 1184 6.17 25.58 7.60
CA LEU A 1184 7.26 26.49 7.27
C LEU A 1184 8.56 26.13 8.00
N TYR A 1185 8.47 25.76 9.28
CA TYR A 1185 9.60 25.30 10.09
C TYR A 1185 10.26 24.08 9.46
N TYR A 1186 9.49 23.04 9.13
CA TYR A 1186 10.05 21.84 8.51
C TYR A 1186 10.63 22.09 7.11
N SER A 1187 10.03 22.99 6.32
CA SER A 1187 10.61 23.43 5.04
C SER A 1187 11.97 24.12 5.23
N LYS A 1188 12.12 24.97 6.25
CA LYS A 1188 13.40 25.63 6.59
C LYS A 1188 14.45 24.64 7.11
N GLU A 1189 14.06 23.69 7.96
CA GLU A 1189 14.97 22.67 8.47
C GLU A 1189 15.50 21.77 7.35
N LEU A 1190 14.68 21.40 6.37
CA LEU A 1190 15.12 20.61 5.22
C LEU A 1190 16.23 21.28 4.40
N LYS A 1191 16.26 22.61 4.35
CA LYS A 1191 17.31 23.37 3.64
C LYS A 1191 18.68 23.31 4.34
N LYS A 1192 18.72 22.97 5.63
CA LYS A 1192 19.95 22.97 6.45
C LYS A 1192 20.76 21.68 6.34
N PHE A 1193 20.17 20.57 5.88
CA PHE A 1193 20.84 19.26 5.83
C PHE A 1193 21.49 18.99 4.44
N PRO A 1194 22.83 18.86 4.35
CA PRO A 1194 23.50 18.40 3.13
C PRO A 1194 23.11 16.94 2.80
N ASP A 1195 23.30 16.51 1.55
CA ASP A 1195 22.89 15.18 1.03
C ASP A 1195 23.58 13.96 1.71
N ALA A 1196 24.37 14.15 2.77
CA ALA A 1196 25.13 13.08 3.44
C ALA A 1196 24.44 12.45 4.67
N ASP A 1197 23.36 13.05 5.20
CA ASP A 1197 22.63 12.53 6.38
C ASP A 1197 21.18 12.14 6.03
N ASP A 1198 21.04 10.96 5.42
CA ASP A 1198 19.79 10.46 4.85
C ASP A 1198 18.67 10.22 5.89
N GLU A 1199 19.01 9.80 7.12
CA GLU A 1199 18.00 9.42 8.12
C GLU A 1199 17.36 10.64 8.80
N GLN A 1200 18.15 11.65 9.17
CA GLN A 1200 17.63 12.86 9.82
C GLN A 1200 16.81 13.68 8.82
N ARG A 1201 17.27 13.82 7.58
CA ARG A 1201 16.53 14.49 6.50
C ARG A 1201 15.20 13.80 6.19
N ALA A 1202 15.18 12.47 6.13
CA ALA A 1202 13.94 11.72 5.93
C ALA A 1202 12.94 11.93 7.08
N CYS A 1203 13.43 12.07 8.32
CA CYS A 1203 12.59 12.35 9.49
C CYS A 1203 11.94 13.74 9.41
N VAL A 1204 12.71 14.77 9.08
CA VAL A 1204 12.20 16.15 8.93
C VAL A 1204 11.19 16.23 7.79
N MET A 1205 11.47 15.56 6.66
CA MET A 1205 10.58 15.50 5.50
C MET A 1205 9.24 14.85 5.85
N ASP A 1206 9.27 13.72 6.56
CA ASP A 1206 8.08 13.00 7.03
C ASP A 1206 7.20 13.87 7.94
N MET A 1207 7.81 14.59 8.89
CA MET A 1207 7.07 15.47 9.79
C MET A 1207 6.43 16.65 9.07
N GLY A 1208 7.14 17.25 8.12
CA GLY A 1208 6.60 18.32 7.30
C GLY A 1208 5.44 17.86 6.43
N ILE A 1209 5.56 16.71 5.74
CA ILE A 1209 4.48 16.16 4.91
C ILE A 1209 3.23 15.87 5.77
N LYS A 1210 3.41 15.36 7.00
CA LYS A 1210 2.29 15.14 7.93
C LYS A 1210 1.59 16.44 8.34
N ALA A 1211 2.34 17.53 8.53
CA ALA A 1211 1.76 18.84 8.81
C ALA A 1211 0.97 19.37 7.58
N LEU A 1212 1.55 19.26 6.38
CA LEU A 1212 0.89 19.66 5.14
C LEU A 1212 -0.37 18.83 4.86
N LYS A 1213 -0.34 17.52 5.15
CA LYS A 1213 -1.49 16.62 5.03
C LYS A 1213 -2.63 16.98 5.98
N ARG A 1214 -2.34 17.42 7.21
CA ARG A 1214 -3.38 17.96 8.11
C ARG A 1214 -4.02 19.23 7.54
N TYR A 1215 -3.23 20.12 6.97
CA TYR A 1215 -3.74 21.35 6.37
C TYR A 1215 -4.65 21.04 5.16
N PHE A 1216 -4.21 20.10 4.32
CA PHE A 1216 -5.02 19.53 3.24
C PHE A 1216 -6.37 18.99 3.73
N PHE A 1217 -6.38 18.23 4.83
CA PHE A 1217 -7.62 17.68 5.41
C PHE A 1217 -8.56 18.75 5.97
N LEU A 1218 -8.05 19.81 6.60
CA LEU A 1218 -8.91 20.91 7.07
C LEU A 1218 -9.59 21.63 5.91
N ILE A 1219 -8.88 21.92 4.82
CA ILE A 1219 -9.42 22.59 3.63
C ILE A 1219 -10.47 21.71 2.95
N THR A 1220 -10.16 20.43 2.74
CA THR A 1220 -11.11 19.47 2.16
C THR A 1220 -12.34 19.28 3.05
N PHE A 1221 -12.16 19.20 4.37
CA PHE A 1221 -13.27 19.08 5.32
C PHE A 1221 -14.18 20.31 5.31
N ARG A 1222 -13.62 21.52 5.26
CA ARG A 1222 -14.43 22.74 5.11
C ARG A 1222 -15.20 22.74 3.79
N SER A 1223 -14.59 22.29 2.70
CA SER A 1223 -15.29 22.16 1.41
C SER A 1223 -16.37 21.08 1.43
N TYR A 1224 -16.16 19.98 2.17
CA TYR A 1224 -17.15 18.93 2.38
C TYR A 1224 -18.40 19.50 3.04
N LEU A 1225 -18.23 20.27 4.13
CA LEU A 1225 -19.35 20.92 4.83
C LEU A 1225 -20.11 21.94 3.97
N TYR A 1226 -19.50 22.50 2.93
CA TYR A 1226 -20.21 23.35 1.96
C TYR A 1226 -21.02 22.55 0.92
N CYS A 1227 -20.58 21.33 0.58
CA CYS A 1227 -21.17 20.56 -0.52
C CYS A 1227 -22.24 19.57 -0.07
N THR A 1228 -22.20 19.15 1.18
CA THR A 1228 -23.09 18.10 1.71
C THR A 1228 -23.73 18.55 3.01
N CYS A 1229 -25.03 18.29 3.17
CA CYS A 1229 -25.62 18.33 4.50
C CYS A 1229 -24.96 17.22 5.34
N ALA A 1230 -24.55 17.51 6.59
CA ALA A 1230 -23.77 16.58 7.42
C ALA A 1230 -24.48 15.24 7.73
N ALA A 1231 -25.75 15.08 7.33
CA ALA A 1231 -26.56 13.90 7.52
C ALA A 1231 -26.38 12.80 6.44
N ASP A 1232 -25.87 13.13 5.24
CA ASP A 1232 -26.04 12.22 4.08
C ASP A 1232 -24.86 11.26 3.83
N ILE A 1233 -23.61 11.69 4.04
CA ILE A 1233 -22.40 10.88 3.72
C ILE A 1233 -21.27 11.24 4.69
N LYS A 1234 -20.51 10.26 5.21
CA LYS A 1234 -19.31 10.51 6.05
C LYS A 1234 -18.17 11.17 5.26
N PHE A 1235 -17.31 11.95 5.91
CA PHE A 1235 -16.18 12.62 5.24
C PHE A 1235 -15.23 11.62 4.58
N THR A 1236 -14.97 10.48 5.23
CA THR A 1236 -14.13 9.41 4.66
C THR A 1236 -14.71 8.87 3.36
N SER A 1237 -16.00 8.54 3.34
CA SER A 1237 -16.69 8.05 2.14
C SER A 1237 -16.71 9.09 1.02
N TRP A 1238 -16.85 10.37 1.38
CA TRP A 1238 -16.75 11.46 0.43
C TRP A 1238 -15.34 11.62 -0.16
N MET A 1239 -14.29 11.44 0.65
CA MET A 1239 -12.90 11.42 0.15
C MET A 1239 -12.63 10.21 -0.75
N ASP A 1240 -13.12 9.03 -0.39
CA ASP A 1240 -12.93 7.79 -1.17
C ASP A 1240 -13.63 7.84 -2.54
N ALA A 1241 -14.76 8.54 -2.64
CA ALA A 1241 -15.44 8.82 -3.90
C ALA A 1241 -14.69 9.83 -4.80
N ARG A 1242 -13.56 10.37 -4.33
CA ARG A 1242 -12.75 11.41 -5.00
C ARG A 1242 -11.30 10.99 -5.17
N PRO A 1243 -11.03 10.06 -6.11
CA PRO A 1243 -9.67 9.55 -6.35
C PRO A 1243 -8.66 10.64 -6.68
N GLU A 1244 -9.06 11.74 -7.34
CA GLU A 1244 -8.19 12.89 -7.60
C GLU A 1244 -7.67 13.55 -6.33
N LEU A 1245 -8.49 13.60 -5.26
CA LEU A 1245 -8.06 14.12 -3.96
C LEU A 1245 -7.15 13.14 -3.23
N GLY A 1246 -7.44 11.84 -3.34
CA GLY A 1246 -6.54 10.80 -2.88
C GLY A 1246 -5.16 10.90 -3.54
N HIS A 1247 -5.13 11.14 -4.86
CA HIS A 1247 -3.89 11.33 -5.61
C HIS A 1247 -3.12 12.57 -5.15
N LEU A 1248 -3.77 13.72 -5.01
CA LEU A 1248 -3.14 14.95 -4.52
C LEU A 1248 -2.59 14.76 -3.09
N CYS A 1249 -3.36 14.14 -2.20
CA CYS A 1249 -2.98 13.88 -0.81
C CYS A 1249 -1.76 12.92 -0.69
N ASN A 1250 -1.68 11.92 -1.57
CA ASN A 1250 -0.58 10.96 -1.57
C ASN A 1250 0.72 11.50 -2.21
N ASN A 1251 0.62 12.55 -3.03
CA ASN A 1251 1.76 13.14 -3.73
C ASN A 1251 2.18 14.51 -3.17
N LEU A 1252 1.70 14.86 -1.97
CA LEU A 1252 2.11 16.09 -1.28
C LEU A 1252 3.63 16.17 -1.13
N ARG A 1253 4.20 17.30 -1.53
CA ARG A 1253 5.63 17.60 -1.38
C ARG A 1253 5.81 18.91 -0.63
N ILE A 1254 6.88 18.95 0.16
CA ILE A 1254 7.41 20.22 0.64
C ILE A 1254 8.46 20.64 -0.38
N ASP A 1255 8.20 21.76 -1.05
CA ASP A 1255 9.12 22.31 -2.04
C ASP A 1255 10.46 22.70 -1.38
N LYS A 1256 11.55 22.51 -2.12
CA LYS A 1256 12.90 22.96 -1.74
C LYS A 1256 13.02 24.46 -1.95
#